data_AF-A0A8C5UQC1-F1
#
_entry.id   AF-A0A8C5UQC1-F1
#
_cell.length_a   1.000
_cell.length_b   1.000
_cell.length_c   1.000
_cell.angle_alpha   90.00
_cell.angle_beta   90.00
_cell.angle_gamma   90.00
#
_symmetry.space_group_name_H-M   'P 1'
#
loop_
_entity.id
_entity.type
_entity.pdbx_description
1 polymer ?
#
loop_
_entity_poly.entity_id
_entity_poly.type
_entity_poly.pdbx_seq_one_letter_code
_entity_poly.pdbx_strand_id
1 'polypeptide(L)'
;PGLYHSSTKSRDTRTGVLKAVLIIQKWYRGYRARLMARLQYALTVFQSIEYADEQSQMQLSSFFSFMLENYTHICEDDPELVQRLLASQKCIKERQDYVELVGVPDSYSGPRLQFPLTFVDIDCLLEAFMQHQVLHAHYVLEVLFETKKVLKRMANFNHVRTSRYAEITICGDLHGSLDDLFLIFYKNGLPSESNPYIFNGDFVDRGNNSMEVLMILFVSFLVYPNNVHLNRGNHEDFMMNLRYGFTKEILKTKLNSKILEEVYTWLPIGTIIDNEILVIHGGISESTDLNLLHGIERNKMKSVLIPPMEGNRDRPIELKENKTGGPVTTTPEKSKANEPASEHLLKHEWEQVIDILWSDPKGKSGCYPNTCRGGGCYFGPDITSKILSKYQLKMLIRSHECKPEGYEISHDGKVITVFSASNYYEQGSNRGAYLKLCSGMSPRFFRYQATWETTLKPLYQRVNIIEISAIRMLKEKIISRKTDLIHAFQLQDRKSGKLSLGRWAFCMESVLGLNLPWRSLSSFLVNTDKDGNVSYMSSFQDIRIEKPVKEAQSTIIETLYRYRSDLEILFNVIDADHSGLISREEFCATWKLFSSHYSVPIDDSQVDELVKTMDLNKDGSIDFNEFLKAFYVVHKYEIMKSD
;
A
#
# COMPACT_ATOMS: atom_id res chain seq x y z
N PRO A 1 53.93 24.25 62.48
CA PRO A 1 54.21 23.17 61.50
C PRO A 1 53.23 21.99 61.69
N GLY A 2 52.31 21.77 60.73
CA GLY A 2 51.54 20.52 60.67
C GLY A 2 50.01 20.63 60.57
N LEU A 3 49.45 21.58 59.81
CA LEU A 3 48.02 21.56 59.43
C LEU A 3 47.86 21.94 57.95
N TYR A 4 48.26 21.06 57.03
CA TYR A 4 48.03 21.26 55.59
C TYR A 4 47.95 19.94 54.79
N HIS A 5 47.32 18.87 55.30
CA HIS A 5 47.27 17.59 54.56
C HIS A 5 45.94 16.81 54.64
N SER A 6 44.78 17.50 54.58
CA SER A 6 43.47 16.81 54.57
C SER A 6 42.48 17.23 53.48
N SER A 7 42.72 18.28 52.67
CA SER A 7 41.73 18.74 51.68
C SER A 7 41.92 18.19 50.26
N THR A 8 43.04 17.51 49.97
CA THR A 8 43.38 17.04 48.61
C THR A 8 42.75 15.68 48.27
N LYS A 9 42.68 14.73 49.21
CA LYS A 9 42.09 13.39 48.97
C LYS A 9 40.60 13.39 48.65
N SER A 10 39.83 14.32 49.23
CA SER A 10 38.37 14.48 49.00
C SER A 10 38.06 15.10 47.63
N ARG A 11 38.90 16.03 47.16
CA ARG A 11 38.78 16.60 45.82
C ARG A 11 39.08 15.54 44.76
N ASP A 12 40.17 14.78 44.92
CA ASP A 12 40.60 13.75 43.97
C ASP A 12 39.60 12.59 43.80
N THR A 13 38.95 12.17 44.89
CA THR A 13 37.88 11.16 44.82
C THR A 13 36.64 11.70 44.11
N ARG A 14 36.25 12.97 44.35
CA ARG A 14 35.17 13.62 43.57
C ARG A 14 35.52 13.76 42.09
N THR A 15 36.76 14.13 41.74
CA THR A 15 37.21 14.16 40.34
C THR A 15 37.23 12.77 39.71
N GLY A 16 37.63 11.74 40.46
CA GLY A 16 37.58 10.34 40.01
C GLY A 16 36.15 9.85 39.73
N VAL A 17 35.21 10.14 40.63
CA VAL A 17 33.78 9.83 40.45
C VAL A 17 33.20 10.58 39.24
N LEU A 18 33.48 11.88 39.10
CA LEU A 18 33.05 12.67 37.92
C LEU A 18 33.62 12.11 36.61
N LYS A 19 34.90 11.74 36.58
CA LYS A 19 35.53 11.08 35.42
C LYS A 19 34.85 9.74 35.11
N ALA A 20 34.58 8.91 36.12
CA ALA A 20 33.88 7.64 35.94
C ALA A 20 32.45 7.84 35.40
N VAL A 21 31.69 8.80 35.93
CA VAL A 21 30.35 9.15 35.44
C VAL A 21 30.40 9.61 33.98
N LEU A 22 31.35 10.45 33.59
CA LEU A 22 31.52 10.89 32.21
C LEU A 22 31.86 9.72 31.27
N ILE A 23 32.72 8.79 31.70
CA ILE A 23 33.06 7.58 30.93
C ILE A 23 31.82 6.69 30.76
N ILE A 24 31.06 6.45 31.83
CA ILE A 24 29.82 5.66 31.79
C ILE A 24 28.78 6.32 30.88
N GLN A 25 28.59 7.64 30.98
CA GLN A 25 27.70 8.38 30.10
C GLN A 25 28.14 8.30 28.64
N LYS A 26 29.44 8.44 28.35
CA LYS A 26 29.99 8.31 26.99
C LYS A 26 29.78 6.90 26.44
N TRP A 27 30.07 5.88 27.25
CA TRP A 27 29.84 4.48 26.89
C TRP A 27 28.36 4.21 26.63
N TYR A 28 27.47 4.67 27.51
CA TYR A 28 26.03 4.47 27.39
C TYR A 28 25.45 5.18 26.17
N ARG A 29 25.87 6.42 25.88
CA ARG A 29 25.50 7.14 24.65
C ARG A 29 25.97 6.39 23.41
N GLY A 30 27.21 5.91 23.40
CA GLY A 30 27.74 5.12 22.29
C GLY A 30 27.02 3.78 22.11
N TYR A 31 26.69 3.10 23.22
CA TYR A 31 25.93 1.86 23.21
C TYR A 31 24.50 2.08 22.68
N ARG A 32 23.81 3.12 23.16
CA ARG A 32 22.49 3.50 22.64
C ARG A 32 22.54 3.87 21.16
N ALA A 33 23.52 4.66 20.74
CA ALA A 33 23.68 5.02 19.33
C ALA A 33 23.84 3.79 18.44
N ARG A 34 24.63 2.78 18.87
CA ARG A 34 24.75 1.50 18.13
C ARG A 34 23.44 0.74 18.06
N LEU A 35 22.67 0.68 19.15
CA LEU A 35 21.35 0.04 19.15
C LEU A 35 20.36 0.75 18.21
N MET A 36 20.36 2.08 18.22
CA MET A 36 19.50 2.86 17.32
C MET A 36 19.90 2.71 15.86
N ALA A 37 21.21 2.64 15.56
CA ALA A 37 21.68 2.36 14.20
C ALA A 37 21.21 0.98 13.71
N ARG A 38 21.31 -0.06 14.56
CA ARG A 38 20.79 -1.41 14.25
C ARG A 38 19.29 -1.40 13.98
N LEU A 39 18.52 -0.72 14.83
CA LEU A 39 17.08 -0.56 14.64
C LEU A 39 16.78 0.13 13.31
N GLN A 40 17.48 1.24 13.01
CA GLN A 40 17.31 1.97 11.76
C GLN A 40 17.57 1.08 10.55
N TYR A 41 18.63 0.26 10.57
CA TYR A 41 18.91 -0.67 9.48
C TYR A 41 17.81 -1.70 9.30
N ALA A 42 17.29 -2.28 10.39
CA ALA A 42 16.19 -3.24 10.32
C ALA A 42 14.92 -2.61 9.74
N LEU A 43 14.58 -1.38 10.16
CA LEU A 43 13.43 -0.64 9.61
C LEU A 43 13.62 -0.31 8.13
N THR A 44 14.82 0.09 7.71
CA THR A 44 15.15 0.32 6.30
C THR A 44 14.98 -0.96 5.47
N VAL A 45 15.33 -2.13 6.00
CA VAL A 45 15.10 -3.41 5.31
C VAL A 45 13.61 -3.66 5.07
N PHE A 46 12.76 -3.51 6.10
CA PHE A 46 11.32 -3.69 5.94
C PHE A 46 10.75 -2.72 4.90
N GLN A 47 11.08 -1.43 5.03
CA GLN A 47 10.61 -0.38 4.14
C GLN A 47 11.05 -0.61 2.69
N SER A 48 12.31 -1.01 2.46
CA SER A 48 12.81 -1.31 1.11
C SER A 48 12.08 -2.49 0.46
N ILE A 49 11.75 -3.53 1.23
CA ILE A 49 11.01 -4.69 0.72
C ILE A 49 9.57 -4.26 0.38
N GLU A 50 8.92 -3.54 1.28
CA GLU A 50 7.58 -2.99 1.09
C GLU A 50 7.48 -2.13 -0.17
N TYR A 51 8.40 -1.18 -0.34
CA TYR A 51 8.39 -0.28 -1.49
C TYR A 51 8.60 -1.05 -2.79
N ALA A 52 9.50 -2.03 -2.80
CA ALA A 52 9.72 -2.88 -3.97
C ALA A 52 8.46 -3.71 -4.33
N ASP A 53 7.68 -4.14 -3.34
CA ASP A 53 6.42 -4.84 -3.57
C ASP A 53 5.34 -3.90 -4.12
N GLU A 54 5.26 -2.65 -3.64
CA GLU A 54 4.36 -1.61 -4.18
C GLU A 54 4.72 -1.24 -5.62
N GLN A 55 6.01 -1.06 -5.90
CA GLN A 55 6.50 -0.80 -7.24
C GLN A 55 6.19 -1.96 -8.20
N SER A 56 6.37 -3.20 -7.74
CA SER A 56 6.01 -4.37 -8.54
C SER A 56 4.52 -4.35 -8.88
N GLN A 57 3.67 -3.89 -7.97
CA GLN A 57 2.23 -3.76 -8.21
C GLN A 57 1.88 -2.64 -9.19
N MET A 58 2.53 -1.47 -9.10
CA MET A 58 2.39 -0.39 -10.10
C MET A 58 2.85 -0.84 -11.50
N GLN A 59 3.88 -1.69 -11.59
CA GLN A 59 4.33 -2.23 -12.87
C GLN A 59 3.36 -3.29 -13.41
N LEU A 60 2.86 -4.15 -12.53
CA LEU A 60 1.90 -5.20 -12.87
C LEU A 60 0.54 -4.61 -13.28
N SER A 61 0.14 -3.47 -12.72
CA SER A 61 -1.09 -2.79 -13.14
C SER A 61 -1.02 -2.31 -14.59
N SER A 62 0.16 -1.95 -15.11
CA SER A 62 0.35 -1.63 -16.54
C SER A 62 0.08 -2.85 -17.43
N PHE A 63 0.48 -4.05 -16.98
CA PHE A 63 0.15 -5.31 -17.63
C PHE A 63 -1.35 -5.63 -17.53
N PHE A 64 -1.99 -5.39 -16.38
CA PHE A 64 -3.43 -5.61 -16.22
C PHE A 64 -4.30 -4.60 -17.00
N SER A 65 -3.92 -3.33 -17.06
CA SER A 65 -4.56 -2.32 -17.91
C SER A 65 -4.52 -2.76 -19.37
N PHE A 66 -3.36 -3.23 -19.83
CA PHE A 66 -3.20 -3.79 -21.17
C PHE A 66 -4.11 -5.02 -21.42
N MET A 67 -4.25 -5.93 -20.44
CA MET A 67 -5.15 -7.09 -20.55
C MET A 67 -6.63 -6.65 -20.63
N LEU A 68 -7.05 -5.68 -19.82
CA LEU A 68 -8.40 -5.12 -19.81
C LEU A 68 -8.71 -4.33 -21.09
N GLU A 69 -7.74 -3.61 -21.65
CA GLU A 69 -7.84 -2.87 -22.91
C GLU A 69 -8.14 -3.80 -24.09
N ASN A 70 -7.42 -4.92 -24.22
CA ASN A 70 -7.67 -5.90 -25.28
C ASN A 70 -8.93 -6.74 -25.02
N TYR A 71 -9.36 -6.87 -23.76
CA TYR A 71 -10.65 -7.45 -23.41
C TYR A 71 -11.82 -6.62 -23.94
N THR A 72 -11.73 -5.30 -23.83
CA THR A 72 -12.76 -4.40 -24.38
C THR A 72 -12.79 -4.35 -25.90
N HIS A 73 -11.67 -4.59 -26.58
CA HIS A 73 -11.59 -4.63 -28.05
C HIS A 73 -12.07 -5.96 -28.67
N ILE A 74 -11.91 -7.10 -27.98
CA ILE A 74 -12.47 -8.39 -28.44
C ILE A 74 -14.01 -8.40 -28.33
N CYS A 75 -14.58 -7.55 -27.49
CA CYS A 75 -16.03 -7.41 -27.30
C CYS A 75 -16.80 -6.74 -28.46
N GLU A 76 -16.17 -6.44 -29.60
CA GLU A 76 -16.88 -5.95 -30.80
C GLU A 76 -17.37 -7.08 -31.73
N ASP A 77 -16.89 -8.32 -31.59
CA ASP A 77 -17.15 -9.42 -32.54
C ASP A 77 -18.19 -10.49 -32.09
N ASP A 78 -18.68 -10.48 -30.83
CA ASP A 78 -19.73 -11.43 -30.36
C ASP A 78 -20.74 -10.77 -29.38
N PRO A 79 -21.92 -10.33 -29.86
CA PRO A 79 -22.93 -9.62 -29.05
C PRO A 79 -23.56 -10.46 -27.92
N GLU A 80 -23.55 -11.80 -28.02
CA GLU A 80 -24.23 -12.69 -27.06
C GLU A 80 -23.33 -13.00 -25.86
N LEU A 81 -22.01 -13.12 -26.10
CA LEU A 81 -20.98 -13.19 -25.06
C LEU A 81 -20.88 -11.86 -24.30
N VAL A 82 -20.96 -10.74 -25.03
CA VAL A 82 -21.10 -9.38 -24.49
C VAL A 82 -22.32 -9.28 -23.59
N GLN A 83 -23.48 -9.80 -23.98
CA GLN A 83 -24.68 -9.73 -23.12
C GLN A 83 -24.54 -10.55 -21.83
N ARG A 84 -23.77 -11.65 -21.80
CA ARG A 84 -23.52 -12.44 -20.59
C ARG A 84 -22.39 -11.89 -19.71
N LEU A 85 -21.33 -11.35 -20.31
CA LEU A 85 -20.18 -10.75 -19.61
C LEU A 85 -20.44 -9.30 -19.18
N LEU A 86 -21.13 -8.48 -20.00
CA LEU A 86 -21.63 -7.18 -19.59
C LEU A 86 -22.94 -7.27 -18.80
N ALA A 87 -23.65 -8.39 -18.73
CA ALA A 87 -24.70 -8.57 -17.71
C ALA A 87 -24.14 -8.58 -16.28
N SER A 88 -22.86 -8.93 -16.08
CA SER A 88 -22.17 -8.75 -14.79
C SER A 88 -21.69 -7.30 -14.56
N GLN A 89 -21.68 -6.47 -15.61
CA GLN A 89 -21.46 -5.01 -15.53
C GLN A 89 -22.77 -4.18 -15.55
N LYS A 90 -23.87 -4.71 -16.10
CA LYS A 90 -25.22 -4.12 -16.19
C LYS A 90 -26.26 -5.01 -15.50
N CYS A 91 -26.06 -5.26 -14.21
CA CYS A 91 -27.16 -5.45 -13.27
C CYS A 91 -26.61 -5.27 -11.85
N ILE A 92 -26.33 -4.03 -11.47
CA ILE A 92 -26.31 -3.71 -10.04
C ILE A 92 -27.77 -3.66 -9.63
N LYS A 93 -28.25 -4.84 -9.22
CA LYS A 93 -29.38 -5.03 -8.33
C LYS A 93 -29.48 -3.85 -7.36
N GLU A 94 -30.64 -3.19 -7.30
CA GLU A 94 -30.85 -2.00 -6.47
C GLU A 94 -30.61 -2.35 -4.98
N ARG A 95 -30.46 -1.35 -4.10
CA ARG A 95 -30.23 -1.56 -2.65
C ARG A 95 -31.13 -2.67 -2.06
N GLN A 96 -32.40 -2.71 -2.48
CA GLN A 96 -33.37 -3.72 -2.06
C GLN A 96 -32.93 -5.13 -2.44
N ASP A 97 -32.45 -5.34 -3.67
CA ASP A 97 -32.16 -6.66 -4.20
C ASP A 97 -30.99 -7.35 -3.46
N TYR A 98 -29.93 -6.63 -3.07
CA TYR A 98 -28.79 -7.23 -2.35
C TYR A 98 -29.07 -7.46 -0.87
N VAL A 99 -29.74 -6.51 -0.21
CA VAL A 99 -29.99 -6.56 1.23
C VAL A 99 -31.09 -7.59 1.56
N GLU A 100 -32.10 -7.74 0.69
CA GLU A 100 -33.16 -8.75 0.83
C GLU A 100 -32.66 -10.18 0.54
N LEU A 101 -31.61 -10.35 -0.27
CA LEU A 101 -30.97 -11.66 -0.53
C LEU A 101 -30.13 -12.17 0.64
N VAL A 102 -29.61 -11.27 1.49
CA VAL A 102 -28.78 -11.62 2.65
C VAL A 102 -29.63 -11.55 3.92
N GLY A 103 -30.44 -12.59 4.13
CA GLY A 103 -31.22 -12.76 5.35
C GLY A 103 -30.33 -12.93 6.58
N VAL A 104 -30.62 -12.21 7.66
CA VAL A 104 -29.91 -12.37 8.94
C VAL A 104 -30.55 -13.54 9.70
N PRO A 105 -29.85 -14.64 9.96
CA PRO A 105 -30.42 -15.77 10.68
C PRO A 105 -30.72 -15.41 12.15
N ASP A 106 -31.75 -16.03 12.73
CA ASP A 106 -32.10 -15.83 14.15
C ASP A 106 -30.98 -16.28 15.11
N SER A 107 -30.12 -17.20 14.65
CA SER A 107 -28.94 -17.65 15.39
C SER A 107 -27.80 -16.63 15.44
N TYR A 108 -27.86 -15.56 14.64
CA TYR A 108 -26.85 -14.49 14.69
C TYR A 108 -27.00 -13.66 15.97
N SER A 109 -25.97 -13.71 16.80
CA SER A 109 -25.88 -13.04 18.11
C SER A 109 -24.97 -11.82 18.12
N GLY A 110 -24.41 -11.42 16.97
CA GLY A 110 -23.55 -10.25 16.85
C GLY A 110 -24.34 -8.93 16.81
N PRO A 111 -23.64 -7.81 16.62
CA PRO A 111 -24.25 -6.47 16.57
C PRO A 111 -25.27 -6.36 15.44
N ARG A 112 -26.41 -5.73 15.72
CA ARG A 112 -27.50 -5.47 14.78
C ARG A 112 -27.69 -3.97 14.66
N LEU A 113 -27.43 -3.43 13.47
CA LEU A 113 -27.52 -2.00 13.21
C LEU A 113 -28.92 -1.62 12.73
N GLN A 114 -29.39 -0.44 13.11
CA GLN A 114 -30.66 0.11 12.63
C GLN A 114 -30.46 1.57 12.20
N PHE A 115 -30.88 1.90 10.98
CA PHE A 115 -30.74 3.25 10.44
C PHE A 115 -31.96 4.12 10.80
N PRO A 116 -31.78 5.43 11.12
CA PRO A 116 -30.50 6.15 11.14
C PRO A 116 -29.61 5.75 12.33
N LEU A 117 -28.31 5.64 12.07
CA LEU A 117 -27.31 5.27 13.08
C LEU A 117 -27.15 6.39 14.11
N THR A 118 -26.80 5.98 15.33
CA THR A 118 -26.59 6.84 16.50
C THR A 118 -25.25 6.52 17.17
N PHE A 119 -24.85 7.32 18.16
CA PHE A 119 -23.62 7.04 18.92
C PHE A 119 -23.62 5.68 19.62
N VAL A 120 -24.81 5.16 19.96
CA VAL A 120 -24.97 3.83 20.59
C VAL A 120 -24.50 2.72 19.65
N ASP A 121 -24.65 2.90 18.33
CA ASP A 121 -24.20 1.95 17.32
C ASP A 121 -22.66 1.91 17.24
N ILE A 122 -21.98 3.02 17.48
CA ILE A 122 -20.51 3.06 17.59
C ILE A 122 -20.08 2.22 18.80
N ASP A 123 -20.65 2.48 19.97
CA ASP A 123 -20.32 1.74 21.20
C ASP A 123 -20.61 0.24 21.03
N CYS A 124 -21.74 -0.12 20.42
CA CYS A 124 -22.10 -1.50 20.13
C CYS A 124 -21.07 -2.22 19.25
N LEU A 125 -20.59 -1.56 18.18
CA LEU A 125 -19.55 -2.14 17.33
C LEU A 125 -18.22 -2.30 18.06
N LEU A 126 -17.82 -1.30 18.86
CA LEU A 126 -16.59 -1.38 19.64
C LEU A 126 -16.63 -2.55 20.63
N GLU A 127 -17.71 -2.69 21.39
CA GLU A 127 -17.89 -3.80 22.34
C GLU A 127 -17.90 -5.16 21.64
N ALA A 128 -18.61 -5.28 20.52
CA ALA A 128 -18.68 -6.50 19.73
C ALA A 128 -17.30 -6.91 19.19
N PHE A 129 -16.56 -5.97 18.60
CA PHE A 129 -15.25 -6.26 18.00
C PHE A 129 -14.17 -6.49 19.05
N MET A 130 -14.26 -5.85 20.22
CA MET A 130 -13.41 -6.19 21.38
C MET A 130 -13.64 -7.63 21.87
N GLN A 131 -14.84 -8.19 21.65
CA GLN A 131 -15.18 -9.58 21.95
C GLN A 131 -14.95 -10.53 20.76
N HIS A 132 -14.28 -10.06 19.70
CA HIS A 132 -14.03 -10.81 18.46
C HIS A 132 -15.31 -11.32 17.77
N GLN A 133 -16.43 -10.61 17.96
CA GLN A 133 -17.64 -10.86 17.18
C GLN A 133 -17.48 -10.29 15.77
N VAL A 134 -18.16 -10.89 14.80
CA VAL A 134 -18.14 -10.45 13.40
C VAL A 134 -19.45 -9.77 13.07
N LEU A 135 -19.40 -8.61 12.41
CA LEU A 135 -20.58 -7.93 11.92
C LEU A 135 -21.15 -8.69 10.71
N HIS A 136 -22.44 -9.00 10.75
CA HIS A 136 -23.09 -9.73 9.65
C HIS A 136 -23.00 -8.96 8.32
N ALA A 137 -22.80 -9.70 7.23
CA ALA A 137 -22.69 -9.17 5.86
C ALA A 137 -23.84 -8.21 5.48
N HIS A 138 -25.06 -8.49 5.93
CA HIS A 138 -26.23 -7.62 5.77
C HIS A 138 -25.94 -6.18 6.26
N TYR A 139 -25.50 -6.04 7.52
CA TYR A 139 -25.24 -4.73 8.12
C TYR A 139 -24.01 -4.05 7.51
N VAL A 140 -23.00 -4.82 7.10
CA VAL A 140 -21.85 -4.29 6.36
C VAL A 140 -22.33 -3.64 5.05
N LEU A 141 -23.16 -4.34 4.27
CA LEU A 141 -23.71 -3.80 3.02
C LEU A 141 -24.53 -2.53 3.25
N GLU A 142 -25.38 -2.51 4.28
CA GLU A 142 -26.16 -1.31 4.60
C GLU A 142 -25.27 -0.11 4.93
N VAL A 143 -24.23 -0.30 5.74
CA VAL A 143 -23.25 0.74 6.07
C VAL A 143 -22.54 1.23 4.81
N LEU A 144 -22.10 0.32 3.92
CA LEU A 144 -21.45 0.71 2.66
C LEU A 144 -22.38 1.53 1.76
N PHE A 145 -23.64 1.12 1.61
CA PHE A 145 -24.62 1.83 0.78
C PHE A 145 -24.93 3.23 1.31
N GLU A 146 -25.19 3.39 2.61
CA GLU A 146 -25.44 4.72 3.19
C GLU A 146 -24.18 5.59 3.16
N THR A 147 -23.00 5.01 3.42
CA THR A 147 -21.71 5.73 3.32
C THR A 147 -21.52 6.29 1.91
N LYS A 148 -21.67 5.46 0.89
CA LYS A 148 -21.58 5.88 -0.52
C LYS A 148 -22.54 7.02 -0.85
N LYS A 149 -23.78 6.97 -0.35
CA LYS A 149 -24.79 8.00 -0.59
C LYS A 149 -24.40 9.36 0.01
N VAL A 150 -23.78 9.37 1.20
CA VAL A 150 -23.27 10.60 1.82
C VAL A 150 -22.03 11.10 1.06
N LEU A 151 -21.04 10.23 0.83
CA LEU A 151 -19.79 10.57 0.13
C LEU A 151 -20.03 11.17 -1.26
N LYS A 152 -21.02 10.68 -2.02
CA LYS A 152 -21.42 11.21 -3.34
C LYS A 152 -21.74 12.70 -3.34
N ARG A 153 -22.21 13.24 -2.22
CA ARG A 153 -22.62 14.65 -2.09
C ARG A 153 -21.49 15.56 -1.61
N MET A 154 -20.35 14.97 -1.23
CA MET A 154 -19.22 15.71 -0.68
C MET A 154 -18.31 16.24 -1.78
N ALA A 155 -17.62 17.33 -1.49
CA ALA A 155 -16.55 17.86 -2.33
C ALA A 155 -15.30 16.98 -2.26
N ASN A 156 -14.34 17.20 -3.17
CA ASN A 156 -13.06 16.49 -3.17
C ASN A 156 -12.19 16.85 -1.95
N PHE A 157 -12.33 18.07 -1.44
CA PHE A 157 -11.70 18.51 -0.20
C PHE A 157 -12.76 18.82 0.86
N ASN A 158 -12.58 18.26 2.05
CA ASN A 158 -13.32 18.71 3.22
C ASN A 158 -12.77 20.06 3.69
N HIS A 159 -13.62 20.96 4.15
CA HIS A 159 -13.19 22.21 4.77
C HIS A 159 -13.59 22.21 6.24
N VAL A 160 -12.58 22.32 7.11
CA VAL A 160 -12.77 22.30 8.56
C VAL A 160 -12.28 23.59 9.16
N ARG A 161 -13.03 24.10 10.14
CA ARG A 161 -12.65 25.27 10.92
C ARG A 161 -12.42 24.87 12.36
N THR A 162 -11.29 25.26 12.92
CA THR A 162 -10.97 25.08 14.34
C THR A 162 -11.13 26.40 15.09
N SER A 163 -11.11 26.34 16.41
CA SER A 163 -11.06 27.53 17.26
C SER A 163 -10.07 27.32 18.39
N ARG A 164 -9.88 28.32 19.25
CA ARG A 164 -9.04 28.16 20.45
C ARG A 164 -9.58 27.16 21.46
N TYR A 165 -10.86 26.80 21.36
CA TYR A 165 -11.55 25.91 22.28
C TYR A 165 -12.09 24.64 21.61
N ALA A 166 -11.98 24.55 20.28
CA ALA A 166 -12.40 23.40 19.50
C ALA A 166 -11.16 22.83 18.79
N GLU A 167 -10.67 21.70 19.32
CA GLU A 167 -9.54 20.98 18.77
C GLU A 167 -10.01 19.93 17.75
N ILE A 168 -9.13 19.57 16.81
CA ILE A 168 -9.36 18.46 15.90
C ILE A 168 -8.23 17.45 15.98
N THR A 169 -8.59 16.17 15.98
CA THR A 169 -7.65 15.06 15.98
C THR A 169 -7.38 14.58 14.57
N ILE A 170 -6.12 14.33 14.22
CA ILE A 170 -5.72 13.77 12.93
C ILE A 170 -4.98 12.45 13.18
N CYS A 171 -5.51 11.38 12.62
CA CYS A 171 -4.89 10.06 12.59
C CYS A 171 -4.36 9.80 11.17
N GLY A 172 -3.18 9.17 11.09
CA GLY A 172 -2.65 8.65 9.83
C GLY A 172 -3.14 7.22 9.59
N ASP A 173 -2.30 6.44 8.92
CA ASP A 173 -2.59 5.08 8.48
C ASP A 173 -2.91 4.18 9.68
N LEU A 174 -3.90 3.30 9.50
CA LEU A 174 -4.31 2.29 10.49
C LEU A 174 -4.03 0.87 10.00
N HIS A 175 -4.13 0.60 8.69
CA HIS A 175 -3.82 -0.70 8.09
C HIS A 175 -4.43 -1.89 8.86
N GLY A 176 -5.74 -1.82 9.16
CA GLY A 176 -6.43 -2.87 9.91
C GLY A 176 -5.93 -3.10 11.34
N SER A 177 -5.23 -2.13 11.94
CA SER A 177 -4.73 -2.21 13.33
C SER A 177 -5.82 -1.83 14.33
N LEU A 178 -6.76 -2.74 14.56
CA LEU A 178 -7.93 -2.52 15.40
C LEU A 178 -7.58 -2.15 16.85
N ASP A 179 -6.57 -2.80 17.45
CA ASP A 179 -6.11 -2.50 18.81
C ASP A 179 -5.57 -1.07 18.95
N ASP A 180 -4.91 -0.56 17.91
CA ASP A 180 -4.43 0.82 17.90
C ASP A 180 -5.60 1.80 17.83
N LEU A 181 -6.63 1.51 17.04
CA LEU A 181 -7.85 2.32 16.98
C LEU A 181 -8.58 2.36 18.33
N PHE A 182 -8.72 1.21 19.00
CA PHE A 182 -9.27 1.16 20.36
C PHE A 182 -8.43 2.00 21.33
N LEU A 183 -7.10 1.92 21.25
CA LEU A 183 -6.22 2.67 22.13
C LEU A 183 -6.29 4.18 21.87
N ILE A 184 -6.46 4.61 20.61
CA ILE A 184 -6.71 6.01 20.25
C ILE A 184 -8.00 6.46 20.92
N PHE A 185 -9.12 5.76 20.72
CA PHE A 185 -10.41 6.14 21.28
C PHE A 185 -10.43 6.12 22.81
N TYR A 186 -9.77 5.14 23.44
CA TYR A 186 -9.63 5.09 24.89
C TYR A 186 -8.86 6.30 25.44
N LYS A 187 -7.77 6.71 24.79
CA LYS A 187 -6.94 7.84 25.26
C LYS A 187 -7.48 9.20 24.88
N ASN A 188 -8.16 9.29 23.74
CA ASN A 188 -8.51 10.54 23.10
C ASN A 188 -10.01 10.86 23.15
N GLY A 189 -10.83 9.89 23.59
CA GLY A 189 -12.28 9.95 23.54
C GLY A 189 -12.81 9.53 22.17
N LEU A 190 -14.06 9.06 22.15
CA LEU A 190 -14.75 8.69 20.92
C LEU A 190 -15.04 9.92 20.03
N PRO A 191 -15.24 9.71 18.72
CA PRO A 191 -15.75 10.74 17.85
C PRO A 191 -17.06 11.32 18.37
N SER A 192 -17.17 12.65 18.35
CA SER A 192 -18.39 13.38 18.69
C SER A 192 -18.36 14.78 18.08
N GLU A 193 -19.44 15.53 18.21
CA GLU A 193 -19.47 16.95 17.82
C GLU A 193 -18.36 17.77 18.51
N SER A 194 -18.02 17.42 19.75
CA SER A 194 -16.98 18.08 20.55
C SER A 194 -15.57 17.51 20.36
N ASN A 195 -15.46 16.35 19.70
CA ASN A 195 -14.19 15.65 19.49
C ASN A 195 -14.09 15.18 18.02
N PRO A 196 -13.85 16.10 17.09
CA PRO A 196 -13.77 15.79 15.67
C PRO A 196 -12.46 15.06 15.30
N TYR A 197 -12.54 14.26 14.24
CA TYR A 197 -11.44 13.43 13.74
C TYR A 197 -11.26 13.59 12.22
N ILE A 198 -10.01 13.52 11.78
CA ILE A 198 -9.63 13.26 10.39
C ILE A 198 -8.84 11.94 10.39
N PHE A 199 -9.28 10.96 9.61
CA PHE A 199 -8.53 9.75 9.32
C PHE A 199 -7.98 9.87 7.89
N ASN A 200 -6.66 9.93 7.78
CA ASN A 200 -5.97 10.36 6.58
C ASN A 200 -5.47 9.21 5.70
N GLY A 201 -6.43 8.39 5.21
CA GLY A 201 -6.20 7.27 4.31
C GLY A 201 -5.60 6.02 4.96
N ASP A 202 -5.53 4.94 4.18
CA ASP A 202 -4.91 3.66 4.51
C ASP A 202 -5.52 3.04 5.78
N PHE A 203 -6.83 2.84 5.72
CA PHE A 203 -7.61 2.22 6.79
C PHE A 203 -7.44 0.71 6.82
N VAL A 204 -7.23 0.12 5.64
CA VAL A 204 -7.28 -1.32 5.36
C VAL A 204 -5.92 -1.85 4.88
N ASP A 205 -5.88 -3.15 4.58
CA ASP A 205 -4.70 -3.93 4.17
C ASP A 205 -3.65 -4.10 5.26
N ARG A 206 -2.75 -5.07 5.04
CA ARG A 206 -1.63 -5.48 5.92
C ARG A 206 -2.08 -6.11 7.25
N GLY A 207 -2.90 -5.42 8.03
CA GLY A 207 -3.50 -5.92 9.25
C GLY A 207 -4.64 -6.90 8.97
N ASN A 208 -5.00 -7.67 10.00
CA ASN A 208 -5.99 -8.74 9.90
C ASN A 208 -7.42 -8.32 10.27
N ASN A 209 -7.62 -7.06 10.65
CA ASN A 209 -8.89 -6.52 11.14
C ASN A 209 -9.31 -5.27 10.34
N SER A 210 -9.09 -5.32 9.02
CA SER A 210 -9.36 -4.18 8.13
C SER A 210 -10.86 -3.88 8.05
N MET A 211 -11.71 -4.91 8.05
CA MET A 211 -13.16 -4.80 8.00
C MET A 211 -13.69 -4.16 9.28
N GLU A 212 -13.23 -4.57 10.45
CA GLU A 212 -13.65 -3.98 11.73
C GLU A 212 -13.26 -2.50 11.81
N VAL A 213 -12.01 -2.17 11.45
CA VAL A 213 -11.55 -0.77 11.39
C VAL A 213 -12.42 0.03 10.43
N LEU A 214 -12.61 -0.45 9.20
CA LEU A 214 -13.41 0.24 8.19
C LEU A 214 -14.86 0.47 8.66
N MET A 215 -15.49 -0.53 9.27
CA MET A 215 -16.86 -0.41 9.77
C MET A 215 -16.97 0.59 10.92
N ILE A 216 -16.03 0.60 11.87
CA ILE A 216 -15.99 1.61 12.93
C ILE A 216 -15.87 3.02 12.34
N LEU A 217 -14.99 3.21 11.36
CA LEU A 217 -14.78 4.52 10.72
C LEU A 217 -16.02 4.98 9.95
N PHE A 218 -16.63 4.11 9.15
CA PHE A 218 -17.84 4.43 8.37
C PHE A 218 -19.06 4.69 9.26
N VAL A 219 -19.27 3.90 10.31
CA VAL A 219 -20.35 4.19 11.28
C VAL A 219 -20.10 5.50 12.00
N SER A 220 -18.86 5.77 12.45
CA SER A 220 -18.51 7.06 13.07
C SER A 220 -18.74 8.24 12.13
N PHE A 221 -18.41 8.08 10.85
CA PHE A 221 -18.68 9.06 9.79
C PHE A 221 -20.17 9.27 9.54
N LEU A 222 -20.97 8.21 9.49
CA LEU A 222 -22.41 8.30 9.27
C LEU A 222 -23.15 8.94 10.46
N VAL A 223 -22.67 8.71 11.69
CA VAL A 223 -23.22 9.33 12.91
C VAL A 223 -22.82 10.80 13.02
N TYR A 224 -21.56 11.14 12.67
CA TYR A 224 -21.01 12.49 12.77
C TYR A 224 -20.43 13.02 11.44
N PRO A 225 -21.23 13.19 10.39
CA PRO A 225 -20.74 13.48 9.02
C PRO A 225 -20.07 14.85 8.87
N ASN A 226 -20.29 15.76 9.84
CA ASN A 226 -19.66 17.09 9.85
C ASN A 226 -18.39 17.15 10.73
N ASN A 227 -18.08 16.08 11.49
CA ASN A 227 -17.02 16.08 12.51
C ASN A 227 -16.02 14.93 12.34
N VAL A 228 -16.39 13.86 11.63
CA VAL A 228 -15.49 12.78 11.24
C VAL A 228 -15.25 12.90 9.74
N HIS A 229 -13.98 13.01 9.35
CA HIS A 229 -13.58 13.17 7.97
C HIS A 229 -12.66 12.01 7.57
N LEU A 230 -12.96 11.39 6.44
CA LEU A 230 -12.19 10.29 5.89
C LEU A 230 -11.57 10.77 4.57
N ASN A 231 -10.25 10.80 4.50
CA ASN A 231 -9.53 11.06 3.25
C ASN A 231 -9.13 9.71 2.63
N ARG A 232 -9.11 9.63 1.29
CA ARG A 232 -8.63 8.48 0.54
C ARG A 232 -7.11 8.33 0.69
N GLY A 233 -6.63 7.13 0.96
CA GLY A 233 -5.23 6.72 0.84
C GLY A 233 -4.99 5.89 -0.42
N ASN A 234 -3.77 5.43 -0.62
CA ASN A 234 -3.46 4.59 -1.78
C ASN A 234 -3.96 3.15 -1.61
N HIS A 235 -4.19 2.69 -0.37
CA HIS A 235 -4.76 1.37 -0.08
C HIS A 235 -6.29 1.32 -0.19
N GLU A 236 -6.99 2.44 -0.32
CA GLU A 236 -8.40 2.47 -0.74
C GLU A 236 -8.50 2.32 -2.28
N ASP A 237 -7.94 1.21 -2.77
CA ASP A 237 -7.84 0.83 -4.17
C ASP A 237 -7.89 -0.71 -4.30
N PHE A 238 -8.76 -1.19 -5.20
CA PHE A 238 -8.93 -2.63 -5.47
C PHE A 238 -7.61 -3.35 -5.76
N MET A 239 -6.76 -2.74 -6.58
CA MET A 239 -5.51 -3.35 -7.03
C MET A 239 -4.50 -3.49 -5.88
N MET A 240 -4.58 -2.60 -4.88
CA MET A 240 -3.81 -2.72 -3.64
C MET A 240 -4.40 -3.82 -2.74
N ASN A 241 -5.73 -3.82 -2.55
CA ASN A 241 -6.41 -4.77 -1.68
C ASN A 241 -6.23 -6.23 -2.11
N LEU A 242 -6.15 -6.47 -3.41
CA LEU A 242 -5.93 -7.80 -3.99
C LEU A 242 -4.56 -8.38 -3.59
N ARG A 243 -3.53 -7.53 -3.46
CA ARG A 243 -2.17 -7.94 -3.09
C ARG A 243 -1.94 -7.95 -1.58
N TYR A 244 -2.48 -6.96 -0.87
CA TYR A 244 -2.12 -6.68 0.52
C TYR A 244 -3.11 -7.21 1.56
N GLY A 245 -4.10 -7.99 1.12
CA GLY A 245 -4.82 -8.95 1.95
C GLY A 245 -6.27 -8.56 2.25
N PHE A 246 -6.70 -7.32 2.03
CA PHE A 246 -8.07 -6.95 2.37
C PHE A 246 -9.11 -7.67 1.52
N THR A 247 -8.83 -7.93 0.22
CA THR A 247 -9.71 -8.75 -0.61
C THR A 247 -9.93 -10.14 0.00
N LYS A 248 -8.88 -10.76 0.55
CA LYS A 248 -8.98 -12.05 1.23
C LYS A 248 -9.83 -11.98 2.50
N GLU A 249 -9.81 -10.86 3.21
CA GLU A 249 -10.66 -10.63 4.37
C GLU A 249 -12.13 -10.51 3.96
N ILE A 250 -12.42 -9.75 2.90
CA ILE A 250 -13.78 -9.59 2.34
C ILE A 250 -14.33 -10.94 1.84
N LEU A 251 -13.52 -11.75 1.15
CA LEU A 251 -13.95 -13.06 0.64
C LEU A 251 -14.44 -13.99 1.75
N LYS A 252 -13.83 -13.93 2.95
CA LYS A 252 -14.32 -14.70 4.12
C LYS A 252 -15.74 -14.32 4.53
N THR A 253 -16.15 -13.08 4.26
CA THR A 253 -17.48 -12.56 4.60
C THR A 253 -18.53 -12.82 3.52
N LYS A 254 -18.15 -13.44 2.38
CA LYS A 254 -19.01 -13.68 1.21
C LYS A 254 -19.66 -12.41 0.64
N LEU A 255 -19.01 -11.26 0.83
CA LEU A 255 -19.44 -9.98 0.29
C LEU A 255 -18.88 -9.77 -1.12
N ASN A 256 -19.66 -9.07 -1.95
CA ASN A 256 -19.18 -8.63 -3.26
C ASN A 256 -18.25 -7.42 -3.09
N SER A 257 -16.98 -7.55 -3.46
CA SER A 257 -15.96 -6.49 -3.34
C SER A 257 -16.30 -5.23 -4.13
N LYS A 258 -17.07 -5.36 -5.22
CA LYS A 258 -17.40 -4.26 -6.13
C LYS A 258 -18.12 -3.09 -5.45
N ILE A 259 -18.94 -3.37 -4.44
CA ILE A 259 -19.65 -2.31 -3.69
C ILE A 259 -18.65 -1.43 -2.93
N LEU A 260 -17.65 -2.07 -2.30
CA LEU A 260 -16.60 -1.37 -1.57
C LEU A 260 -15.72 -0.54 -2.52
N GLU A 261 -15.36 -1.10 -3.67
CA GLU A 261 -14.59 -0.39 -4.70
C GLU A 261 -15.29 0.89 -5.13
N GLU A 262 -16.60 0.83 -5.34
CA GLU A 262 -17.41 2.01 -5.64
C GLU A 262 -17.41 3.01 -4.49
N VAL A 263 -17.47 2.58 -3.24
CA VAL A 263 -17.40 3.50 -2.08
C VAL A 263 -16.08 4.26 -2.06
N TYR A 264 -14.96 3.58 -2.32
CA TYR A 264 -13.63 4.22 -2.35
C TYR A 264 -13.52 5.32 -3.40
N THR A 265 -14.16 5.16 -4.56
CA THR A 265 -14.16 6.20 -5.60
C THR A 265 -14.77 7.53 -5.15
N TRP A 266 -15.61 7.52 -4.10
CA TRP A 266 -16.27 8.71 -3.57
C TRP A 266 -15.60 9.32 -2.35
N LEU A 267 -14.56 8.70 -1.79
CA LEU A 267 -13.80 9.27 -0.67
C LEU A 267 -13.16 10.62 -1.08
N PRO A 268 -13.27 11.67 -0.25
CA PRO A 268 -12.49 12.90 -0.42
C PRO A 268 -10.99 12.62 -0.51
N ILE A 269 -10.26 13.38 -1.32
CA ILE A 269 -8.81 13.20 -1.50
C ILE A 269 -7.99 14.01 -0.49
N GLY A 270 -8.63 14.87 0.29
CA GLY A 270 -7.96 15.65 1.31
C GLY A 270 -8.90 16.50 2.17
N THR A 271 -8.32 17.16 3.15
CA THR A 271 -9.00 18.09 4.05
C THR A 271 -8.17 19.38 4.19
N ILE A 272 -8.84 20.53 4.15
CA ILE A 272 -8.23 21.85 4.37
C ILE A 272 -8.74 22.40 5.70
N ILE A 273 -7.82 22.66 6.64
CA ILE A 273 -8.12 23.17 7.97
C ILE A 273 -7.77 24.66 8.02
N ASP A 274 -8.72 25.49 8.47
CA ASP A 274 -8.59 26.93 8.65
C ASP A 274 -8.10 27.70 7.41
N ASN A 275 -8.22 27.10 6.21
CA ASN A 275 -7.62 27.57 4.96
C ASN A 275 -6.08 27.73 5.02
N GLU A 276 -5.43 27.12 6.00
CA GLU A 276 -3.99 27.27 6.24
C GLU A 276 -3.24 25.93 6.22
N ILE A 277 -3.92 24.82 6.48
CA ILE A 277 -3.29 23.51 6.61
C ILE A 277 -3.94 22.56 5.61
N LEU A 278 -3.13 21.97 4.73
CA LEU A 278 -3.55 20.91 3.83
C LEU A 278 -3.25 19.55 4.47
N VAL A 279 -4.27 18.69 4.54
CA VAL A 279 -4.16 17.31 5.02
C VAL A 279 -4.49 16.37 3.85
N ILE A 280 -3.49 15.59 3.41
CA ILE A 280 -3.60 14.62 2.31
C ILE A 280 -2.81 13.37 2.65
N HIS A 281 -3.13 12.21 2.09
CA HIS A 281 -2.46 10.97 2.48
C HIS A 281 -0.99 10.91 1.99
N GLY A 282 -0.81 11.04 0.69
CA GLY A 282 0.46 11.06 -0.05
C GLY A 282 1.24 12.36 0.15
N GLY A 283 1.45 13.11 -0.92
CA GLY A 283 2.25 14.32 -0.87
C GLY A 283 1.92 15.28 -2.00
N ILE A 284 2.89 16.09 -2.37
CA ILE A 284 2.74 17.07 -3.44
C ILE A 284 3.87 16.89 -4.45
N SER A 285 3.74 17.56 -5.57
CA SER A 285 4.69 17.61 -6.67
C SER A 285 4.90 19.04 -7.15
N GLU A 286 5.86 19.24 -8.04
CA GLU A 286 6.09 20.56 -8.65
C GLU A 286 4.88 21.06 -9.46
N SER A 287 4.12 20.13 -10.06
CA SER A 287 2.95 20.41 -10.88
C SER A 287 1.65 20.46 -10.10
N THR A 288 1.66 20.25 -8.77
CA THR A 288 0.43 20.18 -7.96
C THR A 288 -0.45 21.42 -8.16
N ASP A 289 -1.69 21.17 -8.58
CA ASP A 289 -2.73 22.17 -8.74
C ASP A 289 -3.98 21.86 -7.91
N LEU A 290 -4.08 22.51 -6.75
CA LEU A 290 -5.24 22.36 -5.86
C LEU A 290 -6.55 22.80 -6.53
N ASN A 291 -6.54 23.76 -7.45
CA ASN A 291 -7.78 24.22 -8.11
C ASN A 291 -8.32 23.13 -9.04
N LEU A 292 -7.43 22.47 -9.78
CA LEU A 292 -7.79 21.32 -10.60
C LEU A 292 -8.31 20.18 -9.73
N LEU A 293 -7.58 19.82 -8.68
CA LEU A 293 -7.97 18.77 -7.73
C LEU A 293 -9.34 19.01 -7.08
N HIS A 294 -9.77 20.27 -6.89
CA HIS A 294 -11.13 20.58 -6.41
C HIS A 294 -12.23 20.20 -7.42
N GLY A 295 -11.93 20.24 -8.72
CA GLY A 295 -12.89 20.05 -9.81
C GLY A 295 -12.92 18.63 -10.41
N ILE A 296 -11.97 17.75 -10.04
CA ILE A 296 -11.89 16.39 -10.60
C ILE A 296 -13.15 15.57 -10.28
N GLU A 297 -13.66 14.86 -11.28
CA GLU A 297 -14.73 13.88 -11.12
C GLU A 297 -14.18 12.57 -10.53
N ARG A 298 -13.94 12.53 -9.22
CA ARG A 298 -13.26 11.42 -8.53
C ARG A 298 -13.91 10.04 -8.72
N ASN A 299 -15.20 9.97 -9.04
CA ASN A 299 -15.88 8.70 -9.35
C ASN A 299 -15.42 8.03 -10.65
N LYS A 300 -14.78 8.77 -11.55
CA LYS A 300 -14.11 8.22 -12.74
C LYS A 300 -12.81 7.49 -12.38
N MET A 301 -12.31 7.67 -11.16
CA MET A 301 -11.10 7.05 -10.65
C MET A 301 -11.42 5.77 -9.88
N LYS A 302 -11.70 4.70 -10.62
CA LYS A 302 -11.93 3.36 -10.07
C LYS A 302 -10.68 2.83 -9.37
N SER A 303 -9.57 2.80 -10.11
CA SER A 303 -8.25 2.52 -9.56
C SER A 303 -7.27 3.60 -9.99
N VAL A 304 -6.45 4.05 -9.05
CA VAL A 304 -5.35 4.99 -9.31
C VAL A 304 -4.21 4.26 -10.00
N LEU A 305 -4.12 2.93 -9.88
CA LEU A 305 -3.10 2.12 -10.52
C LEU A 305 -3.34 1.88 -12.02
N ILE A 306 -4.51 2.26 -12.54
CA ILE A 306 -4.88 2.13 -13.95
C ILE A 306 -4.84 3.52 -14.59
N PRO A 307 -3.78 3.89 -15.32
CA PRO A 307 -3.71 5.18 -15.99
C PRO A 307 -4.82 5.28 -17.06
N PRO A 308 -5.38 6.48 -17.28
CA PRO A 308 -6.35 6.68 -18.34
C PRO A 308 -5.67 6.57 -19.72
N MET A 309 -6.34 5.92 -20.67
CA MET A 309 -5.80 5.66 -22.00
C MET A 309 -5.38 6.95 -22.71
N GLU A 310 -4.19 6.96 -23.31
CA GLU A 310 -3.81 7.99 -24.28
C GLU A 310 -4.65 7.80 -25.54
N GLY A 311 -5.75 8.54 -25.64
CA GLY A 311 -6.46 8.68 -26.90
C GLY A 311 -5.47 9.17 -27.96
N ASN A 312 -5.33 8.39 -29.04
CA ASN A 312 -4.51 8.62 -30.22
C ASN A 312 -4.80 10.02 -30.83
N ARG A 313 -4.25 11.10 -30.26
CA ARG A 313 -4.45 12.49 -30.70
C ARG A 313 -3.16 13.24 -31.00
N ASP A 314 -2.00 12.59 -30.92
CA ASP A 314 -0.72 13.16 -31.34
C ASP A 314 -0.17 12.40 -32.56
N ARG A 315 -0.82 12.53 -33.72
CA ARG A 315 -0.11 12.40 -34.99
C ARG A 315 0.30 13.81 -35.44
N PRO A 316 1.58 14.07 -35.75
CA PRO A 316 1.99 15.35 -36.30
C PRO A 316 1.27 15.54 -37.64
N ILE A 317 0.56 16.66 -37.80
CA ILE A 317 0.02 17.07 -39.08
C ILE A 317 1.22 17.38 -39.98
N GLU A 318 1.54 16.47 -40.89
CA GLU A 318 2.42 16.77 -42.02
C GLU A 318 1.75 17.88 -42.85
N LEU A 319 2.34 19.08 -42.78
CA LEU A 319 2.01 20.21 -43.65
C LEU A 319 2.33 19.84 -45.10
N LYS A 320 1.33 19.37 -45.84
CA LYS A 320 1.35 19.44 -47.31
C LYS A 320 0.88 20.82 -47.73
N GLU A 321 1.85 21.67 -48.08
CA GLU A 321 1.58 22.85 -48.90
C GLU A 321 0.98 22.40 -50.24
N ASN A 322 -0.18 22.94 -50.60
CA ASN A 322 -0.56 23.09 -51.99
C ASN A 322 -1.32 24.41 -52.16
N LYS A 323 -0.77 25.22 -53.07
CA LYS A 323 -1.22 26.55 -53.49
C LYS A 323 -2.46 26.46 -54.40
N THR A 324 -3.07 27.63 -54.63
CA THR A 324 -4.22 27.99 -55.51
C THR A 324 -5.60 27.69 -54.90
N GLY A 325 -6.61 28.57 -54.87
CA GLY A 325 -6.81 29.96 -55.30
C GLY A 325 -8.32 30.18 -55.55
N GLY A 326 -8.96 31.19 -54.93
CA GLY A 326 -10.31 31.67 -55.28
C GLY A 326 -11.42 31.52 -54.21
N PRO A 327 -12.51 32.32 -54.24
CA PRO A 327 -13.11 32.93 -53.04
C PRO A 327 -14.45 32.35 -52.53
N VAL A 328 -14.62 32.45 -51.20
CA VAL A 328 -15.83 32.67 -50.37
C VAL A 328 -17.18 32.05 -50.81
N THR A 329 -17.76 31.19 -49.95
CA THR A 329 -19.17 31.33 -49.53
C THR A 329 -19.41 30.66 -48.16
N THR A 330 -19.99 31.45 -47.26
CA THR A 330 -20.38 31.09 -45.90
C THR A 330 -21.58 30.16 -45.86
N THR A 331 -21.48 29.06 -45.12
CA THR A 331 -22.63 28.36 -44.51
C THR A 331 -22.31 28.11 -43.04
N PRO A 332 -23.20 28.44 -42.09
CA PRO A 332 -22.98 28.16 -40.67
C PRO A 332 -23.35 26.71 -40.39
N GLU A 333 -22.37 25.81 -40.33
CA GLU A 333 -22.60 24.46 -39.85
C GLU A 333 -22.72 24.44 -38.32
N LYS A 334 -23.82 23.81 -37.91
CA LYS A 334 -24.30 23.65 -36.54
C LYS A 334 -23.23 23.03 -35.65
N SER A 335 -23.12 23.57 -34.44
CA SER A 335 -22.41 23.00 -33.31
C SER A 335 -22.72 21.50 -33.16
N LYS A 336 -21.71 20.66 -33.40
CA LYS A 336 -21.66 19.28 -32.91
C LYS A 336 -21.53 19.32 -31.38
N ALA A 337 -22.66 19.50 -30.71
CA ALA A 337 -22.86 18.96 -29.37
C ALA A 337 -23.08 17.44 -29.52
N ASN A 338 -22.55 16.68 -28.57
CA ASN A 338 -22.51 15.21 -28.47
C ASN A 338 -21.23 14.54 -29.03
N GLU A 339 -20.11 14.79 -28.38
CA GLU A 339 -19.14 13.70 -28.10
C GLU A 339 -19.54 13.08 -26.74
N PRO A 340 -19.56 11.74 -26.59
CA PRO A 340 -19.84 11.11 -25.30
C PRO A 340 -18.75 11.51 -24.30
N ALA A 341 -19.17 11.91 -23.10
CA ALA A 341 -18.26 12.26 -22.01
C ALA A 341 -17.34 11.06 -21.71
N SER A 342 -16.02 11.27 -21.75
CA SER A 342 -15.02 10.25 -21.40
C SER A 342 -15.35 9.62 -20.04
N GLU A 343 -15.46 8.29 -19.99
CA GLU A 343 -15.63 7.52 -18.75
C GLU A 343 -14.37 7.55 -17.86
N HIS A 344 -13.24 8.02 -18.38
CA HIS A 344 -11.95 8.07 -17.71
C HIS A 344 -11.47 9.52 -17.51
N LEU A 345 -10.68 9.73 -16.44
CA LEU A 345 -9.98 11.00 -16.18
C LEU A 345 -8.99 11.31 -17.31
N LEU A 346 -8.63 12.59 -17.47
CA LEU A 346 -7.51 12.93 -18.34
C LEU A 346 -6.19 12.54 -17.66
N LYS A 347 -5.16 12.21 -18.46
CA LYS A 347 -3.83 11.81 -17.96
C LYS A 347 -3.28 12.78 -16.90
N HIS A 348 -3.37 14.08 -17.16
CA HIS A 348 -2.90 15.10 -16.23
C HIS A 348 -3.72 15.13 -14.92
N GLU A 349 -5.02 14.86 -14.94
CA GLU A 349 -5.85 14.79 -13.73
C GLU A 349 -5.48 13.55 -12.91
N TRP A 350 -5.26 12.43 -13.58
CA TRP A 350 -4.81 11.19 -12.95
C TRP A 350 -3.44 11.35 -12.29
N GLU A 351 -2.47 11.99 -12.95
CA GLU A 351 -1.14 12.29 -12.39
C GLU A 351 -1.23 13.11 -11.10
N GLN A 352 -2.15 14.09 -11.06
CA GLN A 352 -2.37 14.89 -9.85
C GLN A 352 -2.88 14.05 -8.67
N VAL A 353 -3.78 13.11 -8.92
CA VAL A 353 -4.30 12.26 -7.85
C VAL A 353 -3.29 11.21 -7.42
N ILE A 354 -2.52 10.65 -8.35
CA ILE A 354 -1.34 9.84 -8.04
C ILE A 354 -0.41 10.60 -7.10
N ASP A 355 -0.08 11.86 -7.39
CA ASP A 355 0.85 12.63 -6.57
C ASP A 355 0.32 12.83 -5.14
N ILE A 356 -0.98 13.16 -5.01
CA ILE A 356 -1.66 13.37 -3.72
C ILE A 356 -1.74 12.10 -2.88
N LEU A 357 -1.71 10.91 -3.50
CA LEU A 357 -1.81 9.63 -2.80
C LEU A 357 -0.46 8.91 -2.61
N TRP A 358 0.55 9.15 -3.45
CA TRP A 358 1.80 8.35 -3.48
C TRP A 358 3.11 9.14 -3.30
N SER A 359 3.09 10.48 -3.33
CA SER A 359 4.33 11.25 -3.23
C SER A 359 4.91 11.30 -1.81
N ASP A 360 6.24 11.36 -1.70
CA ASP A 360 6.97 11.34 -0.43
C ASP A 360 7.94 12.53 -0.28
N PRO A 361 8.03 13.14 0.92
CA PRO A 361 8.98 14.23 1.17
C PRO A 361 10.43 13.70 1.25
N LYS A 362 11.39 14.46 0.72
CA LYS A 362 12.84 14.20 0.89
C LYS A 362 13.59 15.48 1.22
N GLY A 363 14.66 15.35 2.01
CA GLY A 363 15.50 16.50 2.38
C GLY A 363 16.28 17.15 1.22
N LYS A 364 16.39 16.49 0.08
CA LYS A 364 17.06 17.02 -1.12
C LYS A 364 16.07 17.88 -1.92
N SER A 365 16.50 19.08 -2.32
CA SER A 365 15.71 19.97 -3.18
C SER A 365 15.36 19.37 -4.53
N GLY A 366 14.27 19.86 -5.10
CA GLY A 366 13.72 19.45 -6.40
C GLY A 366 12.55 18.48 -6.29
N CYS A 367 12.03 18.10 -7.45
CA CYS A 367 10.95 17.14 -7.64
C CYS A 367 11.42 16.07 -8.63
N TYR A 368 11.37 14.80 -8.26
CA TYR A 368 11.80 13.70 -9.14
C TYR A 368 10.97 12.44 -8.91
N PRO A 369 10.82 11.54 -9.90
CA PRO A 369 9.96 10.37 -9.77
C PRO A 369 10.31 9.50 -8.55
N ASN A 370 9.28 8.95 -7.90
CA ASN A 370 9.47 8.01 -6.79
C ASN A 370 9.79 6.62 -7.34
N THR A 371 11.06 6.39 -7.66
CA THR A 371 11.52 5.12 -8.23
C THR A 371 11.48 3.95 -7.26
N CYS A 372 11.24 4.17 -5.96
CA CYS A 372 11.14 3.09 -4.99
C CYS A 372 9.72 2.55 -4.90
N ARG A 373 8.70 3.42 -4.95
CA ARG A 373 7.29 3.01 -4.93
C ARG A 373 6.68 2.80 -6.31
N GLY A 374 7.28 3.38 -7.36
CA GLY A 374 6.77 3.31 -8.73
C GLY A 374 5.66 4.30 -9.07
N GLY A 375 5.04 4.95 -8.07
CA GLY A 375 4.00 5.99 -8.24
C GLY A 375 4.35 7.30 -7.50
N GLY A 376 3.90 8.42 -8.04
CA GLY A 376 4.14 9.75 -7.48
C GLY A 376 5.59 10.22 -7.59
N CYS A 377 5.96 11.19 -6.76
CA CYS A 377 7.28 11.81 -6.77
C CYS A 377 7.91 11.94 -5.39
N TYR A 378 9.22 12.11 -5.37
CA TYR A 378 9.94 12.69 -4.25
C TYR A 378 9.97 14.21 -4.39
N PHE A 379 9.56 14.93 -3.35
CA PHE A 379 9.54 16.39 -3.34
C PHE A 379 10.40 16.97 -2.21
N GLY A 380 11.14 18.03 -2.54
CA GLY A 380 12.05 18.73 -1.63
C GLY A 380 11.42 19.91 -0.86
N PRO A 381 12.17 20.53 0.08
CA PRO A 381 11.71 21.69 0.85
C PRO A 381 11.37 22.92 0.00
N ASP A 382 12.01 23.06 -1.15
CA ASP A 382 11.76 24.09 -2.15
C ASP A 382 10.38 23.93 -2.81
N ILE A 383 10.01 22.70 -3.17
CA ILE A 383 8.68 22.37 -3.72
C ILE A 383 7.60 22.63 -2.67
N THR A 384 7.80 22.17 -1.44
CA THR A 384 6.91 22.48 -0.32
C THR A 384 6.73 23.99 -0.14
N SER A 385 7.81 24.74 -0.11
CA SER A 385 7.74 26.20 0.06
C SER A 385 7.01 26.88 -1.09
N LYS A 386 7.24 26.43 -2.34
CA LYS A 386 6.58 26.93 -3.56
C LYS A 386 5.07 26.70 -3.52
N ILE A 387 4.63 25.46 -3.26
CA ILE A 387 3.20 25.10 -3.26
C ILE A 387 2.46 25.74 -2.08
N LEU A 388 3.02 25.70 -0.87
CA LEU A 388 2.39 26.34 0.29
C LEU A 388 2.23 27.86 0.06
N SER A 389 3.25 28.52 -0.48
CA SER A 389 3.15 29.95 -0.80
C SER A 389 2.13 30.25 -1.91
N LYS A 390 2.07 29.40 -2.96
CA LYS A 390 1.12 29.55 -4.09
C LYS A 390 -0.33 29.54 -3.60
N TYR A 391 -0.66 28.69 -2.62
CA TYR A 391 -2.02 28.52 -2.11
C TYR A 391 -2.25 29.16 -0.73
N GLN A 392 -1.33 30.01 -0.25
CA GLN A 392 -1.42 30.69 1.05
C GLN A 392 -1.56 29.73 2.25
N LEU A 393 -1.04 28.51 2.11
CA LEU A 393 -0.99 27.51 3.16
C LEU A 393 0.28 27.70 3.99
N LYS A 394 0.23 27.25 5.24
CA LYS A 394 1.35 27.28 6.19
C LYS A 394 1.97 25.90 6.39
N MET A 395 1.20 24.84 6.21
CA MET A 395 1.63 23.49 6.57
C MET A 395 0.93 22.43 5.72
N LEU A 396 1.67 21.36 5.46
CA LEU A 396 1.20 20.10 4.90
C LEU A 396 1.25 19.03 5.99
N ILE A 397 0.13 18.35 6.24
CA ILE A 397 0.08 17.15 7.09
C ILE A 397 -0.22 15.96 6.18
N ARG A 398 0.57 14.90 6.34
CA ARG A 398 0.47 13.70 5.53
C ARG A 398 0.74 12.42 6.30
N SER A 399 0.53 11.26 5.69
CA SER A 399 0.67 9.94 6.35
C SER A 399 1.60 8.98 5.58
N HIS A 400 1.14 7.80 5.12
CA HIS A 400 1.76 6.86 4.12
C HIS A 400 3.15 6.28 4.39
N GLU A 401 3.97 6.94 5.21
CA GLU A 401 5.32 6.52 5.58
C GLU A 401 5.32 6.20 7.07
N CYS A 402 5.57 4.93 7.39
CA CYS A 402 5.80 4.52 8.76
C CYS A 402 7.01 5.25 9.36
N LYS A 403 6.81 5.92 10.50
CA LYS A 403 7.88 6.62 11.24
C LYS A 403 8.12 5.96 12.60
N PRO A 404 9.37 5.82 13.07
CA PRO A 404 9.68 5.13 14.32
C PRO A 404 8.92 5.67 15.55
N GLU A 405 8.73 6.99 15.61
CA GLU A 405 8.02 7.65 16.72
C GLU A 405 6.53 7.89 16.43
N GLY A 406 6.00 7.32 15.34
CA GLY A 406 4.64 7.55 14.84
C GLY A 406 4.44 8.88 14.13
N TYR A 407 5.45 9.74 14.11
CA TYR A 407 5.43 10.99 13.34
C TYR A 407 6.84 11.47 12.99
N GLU A 408 6.93 12.36 12.01
CA GLU A 408 8.14 13.09 11.64
C GLU A 408 7.79 14.52 11.22
N ILE A 409 8.67 15.47 11.54
CA ILE A 409 8.56 16.86 11.09
C ILE A 409 9.72 17.13 10.14
N SER A 410 9.43 17.56 8.93
CA SER A 410 10.41 17.80 7.87
C SER A 410 10.17 19.14 7.17
N HIS A 411 11.08 19.49 6.25
CA HIS A 411 11.04 20.72 5.44
C HIS A 411 10.85 21.98 6.29
N ASP A 412 11.71 22.16 7.28
CA ASP A 412 11.72 23.31 8.19
C ASP A 412 10.41 23.52 8.97
N GLY A 413 9.74 22.41 9.33
CA GLY A 413 8.48 22.46 10.10
C GLY A 413 7.23 22.61 9.25
N LYS A 414 7.35 22.63 7.92
CA LYS A 414 6.22 22.81 6.99
C LYS A 414 5.53 21.50 6.60
N VAL A 415 6.19 20.36 6.79
CA VAL A 415 5.60 19.04 6.51
C VAL A 415 5.60 18.21 7.79
N ILE A 416 4.45 17.64 8.11
CA ILE A 416 4.28 16.67 9.19
C ILE A 416 3.84 15.35 8.59
N THR A 417 4.58 14.28 8.85
CA THR A 417 4.13 12.91 8.61
C THR A 417 3.56 12.35 9.91
N VAL A 418 2.35 11.79 9.91
CA VAL A 418 1.72 11.10 11.06
C VAL A 418 1.30 9.69 10.65
N PHE A 419 1.53 8.72 11.52
CA PHE A 419 1.26 7.30 11.26
C PHE A 419 0.67 6.65 12.52
N SER A 420 -0.49 6.00 12.40
CA SER A 420 -1.32 5.59 13.53
C SER A 420 -1.35 4.07 13.76
N ALA A 421 -0.69 3.26 12.94
CA ALA A 421 -0.46 1.85 13.21
C ALA A 421 0.84 1.66 14.00
N SER A 422 0.78 1.08 15.21
CA SER A 422 1.97 0.78 16.01
C SER A 422 2.44 -0.65 15.77
N ASN A 423 3.73 -0.93 15.92
CA ASN A 423 4.30 -2.26 15.65
C ASN A 423 4.02 -2.76 14.21
N TYR A 424 3.95 -1.85 13.24
CA TYR A 424 3.48 -2.11 11.88
C TYR A 424 4.25 -3.23 11.16
N TYR A 425 5.58 -3.27 11.32
CA TYR A 425 6.40 -4.33 10.74
C TYR A 425 6.62 -5.51 11.68
N GLU A 426 6.87 -5.22 12.96
CA GLU A 426 7.17 -6.20 14.00
C GLU A 426 6.95 -5.57 15.38
N GLN A 427 6.74 -6.40 16.40
CA GLN A 427 6.58 -5.89 17.75
C GLN A 427 7.78 -5.03 18.21
N GLY A 428 7.51 -3.75 18.46
CA GLY A 428 8.51 -2.75 18.84
C GLY A 428 9.17 -2.00 17.68
N SER A 429 8.76 -2.22 16.42
CA SER A 429 9.30 -1.54 15.24
C SER A 429 9.11 -0.03 15.29
N ASN A 430 7.88 0.41 15.56
CA ASN A 430 7.48 1.81 15.60
C ASN A 430 6.35 2.03 16.61
N ARG A 431 6.23 3.28 17.05
CA ARG A 431 5.06 3.78 17.78
C ARG A 431 3.98 4.22 16.78
N GLY A 432 2.74 4.24 17.24
CA GLY A 432 1.66 4.97 16.60
C GLY A 432 1.58 6.39 17.18
N ALA A 433 1.07 7.34 16.41
CA ALA A 433 0.74 8.67 16.91
C ALA A 433 -0.53 9.23 16.26
N TYR A 434 -1.17 10.14 16.96
CA TYR A 434 -2.17 11.06 16.40
C TYR A 434 -1.79 12.50 16.78
N LEU A 435 -2.30 13.44 15.99
CA LEU A 435 -2.06 14.86 16.14
C LEU A 435 -3.31 15.58 16.65
N LYS A 436 -3.15 16.56 17.54
CA LYS A 436 -4.19 17.53 17.86
C LYS A 436 -3.82 18.92 17.39
N LEU A 437 -4.78 19.56 16.72
CA LEU A 437 -4.67 20.93 16.25
C LEU A 437 -5.73 21.83 16.88
N CYS A 438 -5.33 23.07 17.19
CA CYS A 438 -6.22 24.15 17.60
C CYS A 438 -5.79 25.43 16.86
N SER A 439 -6.75 26.31 16.58
CA SER A 439 -6.47 27.55 15.84
C SER A 439 -5.43 28.41 16.56
N GLY A 440 -4.35 28.75 15.84
CA GLY A 440 -3.27 29.59 16.34
C GLY A 440 -2.30 28.91 17.32
N MET A 441 -2.38 27.59 17.49
CA MET A 441 -1.45 26.81 18.34
C MET A 441 -0.56 25.89 17.52
N SER A 442 0.63 25.60 18.04
CA SER A 442 1.50 24.59 17.44
C SER A 442 0.87 23.19 17.53
N PRO A 443 1.05 22.33 16.51
CA PRO A 443 0.55 20.96 16.55
C PRO A 443 1.05 20.17 17.77
N ARG A 444 0.15 19.42 18.43
CA ARG A 444 0.48 18.55 19.58
C ARG A 444 0.43 17.08 19.18
N PHE A 445 1.48 16.33 19.52
CA PHE A 445 1.64 14.93 19.15
C PHE A 445 1.40 14.00 20.34
N PHE A 446 0.58 12.97 20.13
CA PHE A 446 0.28 11.96 21.14
C PHE A 446 0.73 10.60 20.63
N ARG A 447 1.79 10.07 21.26
CA ARG A 447 2.39 8.78 20.89
C ARG A 447 1.84 7.65 21.75
N TYR A 448 1.67 6.49 21.15
CA TYR A 448 1.24 5.28 21.82
C TYR A 448 1.82 4.03 21.15
N GLN A 449 1.57 2.88 21.77
CA GLN A 449 1.92 1.57 21.25
C GLN A 449 0.94 0.57 21.86
N ALA A 450 0.23 -0.21 21.04
CA ALA A 450 -0.85 -1.10 21.48
C ALA A 450 -0.36 -2.24 22.39
N THR A 451 0.80 -2.83 22.12
CA THR A 451 1.30 -3.95 22.91
C THR A 451 2.15 -3.51 24.12
N TRP A 452 1.86 -4.06 25.30
CA TRP A 452 2.56 -3.74 26.55
C TRP A 452 3.71 -4.72 26.86
N GLU A 453 3.60 -5.97 26.43
CA GLU A 453 4.48 -7.09 26.85
C GLU A 453 5.97 -6.87 26.49
N THR A 454 6.25 -6.25 25.35
CA THR A 454 7.63 -5.92 24.96
C THR A 454 8.17 -4.66 25.61
N THR A 455 7.33 -3.76 26.12
CA THR A 455 7.80 -2.53 26.79
C THR A 455 8.62 -2.83 28.05
N LEU A 456 8.37 -3.98 28.69
CA LEU A 456 9.11 -4.49 29.84
C LEU A 456 10.51 -5.04 29.49
N LYS A 457 10.77 -5.38 28.21
CA LYS A 457 12.07 -5.93 27.78
C LYS A 457 13.11 -4.81 27.62
N PRO A 458 14.39 -5.03 27.97
CA PRO A 458 15.46 -4.08 27.68
C PRO A 458 15.57 -3.74 26.19
N LEU A 459 15.96 -2.50 25.87
CA LEU A 459 16.05 -2.00 24.48
C LEU A 459 16.82 -2.96 23.55
N TYR A 460 17.94 -3.54 24.01
CA TYR A 460 18.74 -4.43 23.17
C TYR A 460 18.00 -5.70 22.74
N GLN A 461 17.14 -6.26 23.60
CA GLN A 461 16.36 -7.46 23.26
C GLN A 461 15.30 -7.12 22.21
N ARG A 462 14.64 -5.96 22.35
CA ARG A 462 13.67 -5.48 21.37
C ARG A 462 14.31 -5.27 19.99
N VAL A 463 15.44 -4.56 19.96
CA VAL A 463 16.21 -4.34 18.73
C VAL A 463 16.63 -5.68 18.12
N ASN A 464 17.01 -6.67 18.92
CA ASN A 464 17.40 -7.99 18.43
C ASN A 464 16.24 -8.74 17.76
N ILE A 465 15.03 -8.68 18.33
CA ILE A 465 13.84 -9.31 17.74
C ILE A 465 13.54 -8.70 16.37
N ILE A 466 13.52 -7.37 16.30
CA ILE A 466 13.23 -6.63 15.07
C ILE A 466 14.30 -6.91 14.00
N GLU A 467 15.58 -6.90 14.38
CA GLU A 467 16.69 -7.21 13.47
C GLU A 467 16.60 -8.65 12.94
N ILE A 468 16.28 -9.63 13.79
CA ILE A 468 16.09 -11.02 13.35
C ILE A 468 14.94 -11.15 12.35
N SER A 469 13.81 -10.49 12.63
CA SER A 469 12.63 -10.53 11.75
C SER A 469 12.92 -9.86 10.40
N ALA A 470 13.60 -8.71 10.40
CA ALA A 470 14.02 -8.02 9.18
C ALA A 470 14.98 -8.87 8.34
N ILE A 471 15.98 -9.50 8.97
CA ILE A 471 16.94 -10.37 8.26
C ILE A 471 16.25 -11.63 7.73
N ARG A 472 15.27 -12.18 8.44
CA ARG A 472 14.46 -13.32 7.96
C ARG A 472 13.71 -12.95 6.68
N MET A 473 12.96 -11.84 6.68
CA MET A 473 12.26 -11.37 5.48
C MET A 473 13.21 -11.07 4.32
N LEU A 474 14.37 -10.47 4.60
CA LEU A 474 15.38 -10.23 3.59
C LEU A 474 15.91 -11.53 2.99
N LYS A 475 16.16 -12.56 3.82
CA LYS A 475 16.58 -13.90 3.36
C LYS A 475 15.51 -14.56 2.48
N GLU A 476 14.23 -14.42 2.80
CA GLU A 476 13.13 -14.92 1.95
C GLU A 476 13.17 -14.26 0.56
N LYS A 477 13.37 -12.94 0.50
CA LYS A 477 13.51 -12.22 -0.78
C LYS A 477 14.78 -12.61 -1.56
N ILE A 478 15.87 -12.90 -0.85
CA ILE A 478 17.10 -13.42 -1.46
C ILE A 478 16.86 -14.80 -2.08
N ILE A 479 16.10 -15.68 -1.41
CA ILE A 479 15.77 -17.01 -1.94
C ILE A 479 14.89 -16.91 -3.17
N SER A 480 13.89 -16.02 -3.19
CA SER A 480 12.96 -15.93 -4.32
C SER A 480 13.66 -15.54 -5.63
N ARG A 481 14.88 -14.97 -5.56
CA ARG A 481 15.74 -14.62 -6.71
C ARG A 481 17.07 -15.37 -6.72
N LYS A 482 17.14 -16.54 -6.08
CA LYS A 482 18.35 -17.35 -5.92
C LYS A 482 19.03 -17.69 -7.26
N THR A 483 18.27 -18.14 -8.26
CA THR A 483 18.80 -18.53 -9.57
C THR A 483 19.44 -17.34 -10.28
N ASP A 484 18.75 -16.20 -10.31
CA ASP A 484 19.23 -14.94 -10.90
C ASP A 484 20.50 -14.45 -10.18
N LEU A 485 20.54 -14.57 -8.85
CA LEU A 485 21.70 -14.24 -8.03
C LEU A 485 22.89 -15.15 -8.31
N ILE A 486 22.67 -16.47 -8.41
CA ILE A 486 23.74 -17.43 -8.74
C ILE A 486 24.34 -17.08 -10.10
N HIS A 487 23.50 -16.78 -11.10
CA HIS A 487 23.97 -16.37 -12.42
C HIS A 487 24.79 -15.07 -12.34
N ALA A 488 24.30 -14.05 -11.63
CA ALA A 488 25.01 -12.79 -11.42
C ALA A 488 26.37 -13.00 -10.70
N PHE A 489 26.43 -13.89 -9.70
CA PHE A 489 27.68 -14.22 -9.02
C PHE A 489 28.67 -14.93 -9.93
N GLN A 490 28.20 -15.91 -10.72
CA GLN A 490 29.03 -16.67 -11.65
C GLN A 490 29.64 -15.79 -12.75
N LEU A 491 28.91 -14.79 -13.24
CA LEU A 491 29.44 -13.81 -14.19
C LEU A 491 30.61 -12.99 -13.63
N GLN A 492 30.61 -12.74 -12.32
CA GLN A 492 31.65 -11.96 -11.63
C GLN A 492 32.79 -12.82 -11.05
N ASP A 493 32.57 -14.14 -10.98
CA ASP A 493 33.50 -15.13 -10.42
C ASP A 493 34.32 -15.82 -11.52
N ARG A 494 35.63 -15.97 -11.28
CA ARG A 494 36.53 -16.76 -12.12
C ARG A 494 36.56 -18.23 -11.69
N LYS A 495 35.38 -18.81 -11.44
CA LYS A 495 35.18 -20.20 -10.95
C LYS A 495 35.86 -20.51 -9.61
N SER A 496 36.04 -19.50 -8.75
CA SER A 496 36.66 -19.66 -7.42
C SER A 496 35.67 -20.00 -6.31
N GLY A 497 34.37 -19.81 -6.55
CA GLY A 497 33.32 -19.91 -5.54
C GLY A 497 33.32 -18.74 -4.54
N LYS A 498 34.09 -17.68 -4.81
CA LYS A 498 34.30 -16.53 -3.92
C LYS A 498 34.26 -15.21 -4.68
N LEU A 499 33.77 -14.17 -4.02
CA LEU A 499 33.73 -12.80 -4.53
C LEU A 499 34.27 -11.82 -3.49
N SER A 500 34.82 -10.69 -3.93
CA SER A 500 35.09 -9.60 -2.99
C SER A 500 33.77 -9.03 -2.44
N LEU A 501 33.79 -8.51 -1.21
CA LEU A 501 32.61 -7.93 -0.57
C LEU A 501 31.92 -6.87 -1.44
N GLY A 502 32.71 -6.06 -2.16
CA GLY A 502 32.18 -5.04 -3.08
C GLY A 502 31.44 -5.63 -4.28
N ARG A 503 31.95 -6.73 -4.86
CA ARG A 503 31.30 -7.41 -6.00
C ARG A 503 30.05 -8.16 -5.57
N TRP A 504 30.10 -8.85 -4.44
CA TRP A 504 28.92 -9.50 -3.89
C TRP A 504 27.79 -8.48 -3.63
N ALA A 505 28.11 -7.35 -2.98
CA ALA A 505 27.13 -6.29 -2.73
C ALA A 505 26.54 -5.72 -4.02
N PHE A 506 27.34 -5.57 -5.08
CA PHE A 506 26.87 -5.14 -6.39
C PHE A 506 25.88 -6.15 -7.00
N CYS A 507 26.20 -7.44 -6.97
CA CYS A 507 25.30 -8.48 -7.48
C CYS A 507 23.96 -8.50 -6.72
N MET A 508 24.00 -8.40 -5.38
CA MET A 508 22.79 -8.33 -4.56
C MET A 508 21.90 -7.15 -4.96
N GLU A 509 22.48 -5.95 -5.09
CA GLU A 509 21.75 -4.77 -5.52
C GLU A 509 21.20 -4.90 -6.95
N SER A 510 22.01 -5.39 -7.89
CA SER A 510 21.61 -5.51 -9.30
C SER A 510 20.44 -6.45 -9.55
N VAL A 511 20.29 -7.48 -8.71
CA VAL A 511 19.23 -8.49 -8.87
C VAL A 511 18.01 -8.17 -8.03
N LEU A 512 18.22 -7.69 -6.79
CA LEU A 512 17.13 -7.44 -5.85
C LEU A 512 16.56 -6.02 -5.92
N GLY A 513 17.36 -5.03 -6.32
CA GLY A 513 16.91 -3.64 -6.48
C GLY A 513 16.41 -2.94 -5.20
N LEU A 514 16.81 -3.42 -4.02
CA LEU A 514 16.26 -2.96 -2.74
C LEU A 514 16.93 -1.68 -2.18
N ASN A 515 17.97 -1.16 -2.85
CA ASN A 515 18.75 0.00 -2.42
C ASN A 515 19.24 -0.10 -0.96
N LEU A 516 19.73 -1.28 -0.58
CA LEU A 516 20.15 -1.57 0.79
C LEU A 516 21.66 -1.38 0.97
N PRO A 517 22.14 -1.07 2.20
CA PRO A 517 23.56 -1.01 2.51
C PRO A 517 24.16 -2.42 2.63
N TRP A 518 24.20 -3.18 1.52
CA TRP A 518 24.57 -4.60 1.47
C TRP A 518 25.90 -4.91 2.14
N ARG A 519 26.91 -4.05 1.99
CA ARG A 519 28.22 -4.24 2.64
C ARG A 519 28.10 -4.33 4.16
N SER A 520 27.25 -3.52 4.78
CA SER A 520 27.00 -3.53 6.22
C SER A 520 26.19 -4.77 6.64
N LEU A 521 25.24 -5.17 5.81
CA LEU A 521 24.38 -6.35 6.05
C LEU A 521 25.11 -7.69 5.85
N SER A 522 26.23 -7.69 5.13
CA SER A 522 26.99 -8.91 4.81
C SER A 522 27.31 -9.76 6.05
N SER A 523 27.63 -9.14 7.18
CA SER A 523 27.94 -9.83 8.44
C SER A 523 26.81 -10.71 8.99
N PHE A 524 25.57 -10.47 8.56
CA PHE A 524 24.38 -11.25 8.95
C PHE A 524 23.92 -12.22 7.85
N LEU A 525 24.39 -12.01 6.61
CA LEU A 525 23.87 -12.69 5.43
C LEU A 525 24.85 -13.71 4.84
N VAL A 526 26.16 -13.49 5.00
CA VAL A 526 27.19 -14.28 4.33
C VAL A 526 28.43 -14.52 5.20
N ASN A 527 29.10 -15.65 4.93
CA ASN A 527 30.38 -15.97 5.51
C ASN A 527 31.52 -15.31 4.72
N THR A 528 32.41 -14.64 5.45
CA THR A 528 33.64 -14.04 4.91
C THR A 528 34.85 -14.84 5.35
N ASP A 529 35.83 -15.01 4.46
CA ASP A 529 37.10 -15.65 4.77
C ASP A 529 38.12 -14.69 5.40
N LYS A 530 39.29 -15.23 5.76
CA LYS A 530 40.37 -14.46 6.40
C LYS A 530 40.92 -13.33 5.52
N ASP A 531 40.72 -13.42 4.20
CA ASP A 531 41.16 -12.44 3.21
C ASP A 531 40.06 -11.40 2.89
N GLY A 532 38.89 -11.50 3.55
CA GLY A 532 37.75 -10.61 3.36
C GLY A 532 36.90 -10.93 2.12
N ASN A 533 37.10 -12.10 1.50
CA ASN A 533 36.27 -12.57 0.39
C ASN A 533 35.03 -13.29 0.91
N VAL A 534 33.92 -13.06 0.23
CA VAL A 534 32.61 -13.65 0.49
C VAL A 534 32.49 -14.98 -0.23
N SER A 535 32.18 -16.04 0.50
CA SER A 535 31.70 -17.28 -0.11
C SER A 535 30.23 -17.10 -0.50
N TYR A 536 29.96 -16.73 -1.76
CA TYR A 536 28.62 -16.26 -2.14
C TYR A 536 27.53 -17.33 -2.03
N MET A 537 27.88 -18.63 -2.06
CA MET A 537 26.91 -19.71 -1.81
C MET A 537 26.43 -19.76 -0.36
N SER A 538 27.18 -19.19 0.58
CA SER A 538 26.72 -19.04 1.98
C SER A 538 25.56 -18.05 2.14
N SER A 539 25.28 -17.20 1.14
CA SER A 539 24.10 -16.33 1.12
C SER A 539 22.79 -17.10 1.24
N PHE A 540 22.82 -18.41 0.95
CA PHE A 540 21.67 -19.31 0.97
C PHE A 540 21.72 -20.35 2.11
N GLN A 541 22.74 -20.31 2.97
CA GLN A 541 22.90 -21.25 4.10
C GLN A 541 22.11 -20.76 5.34
N ASP A 542 21.76 -21.69 6.24
CA ASP A 542 21.03 -21.45 7.52
C ASP A 542 19.55 -21.04 7.44
N ILE A 543 18.86 -21.35 6.34
CA ILE A 543 17.42 -21.08 6.21
C ILE A 543 16.66 -22.35 6.65
N ARG A 544 16.54 -22.56 7.96
CA ARG A 544 15.64 -23.60 8.50
C ARG A 544 14.20 -23.17 8.26
N ILE A 545 13.64 -23.62 7.14
CA ILE A 545 12.20 -23.59 6.89
C ILE A 545 11.56 -24.51 7.93
N GLU A 546 10.64 -23.99 8.75
CA GLU A 546 10.00 -24.73 9.86
C GLU A 546 9.12 -25.92 9.43
N LYS A 547 9.12 -26.32 8.15
CA LYS A 547 8.70 -27.64 7.70
C LYS A 547 9.64 -28.15 6.59
N PRO A 548 10.38 -29.25 6.80
CA PRO A 548 11.17 -29.86 5.74
C PRO A 548 10.24 -30.67 4.84
N VAL A 549 9.82 -30.10 3.72
CA VAL A 549 9.31 -30.92 2.60
C VAL A 549 10.55 -31.50 1.92
N LYS A 550 10.75 -32.81 2.06
CA LYS A 550 11.86 -33.55 1.44
C LYS A 550 11.90 -33.25 -0.06
N GLU A 551 13.05 -32.76 -0.53
CA GLU A 551 13.60 -32.89 -1.89
C GLU A 551 12.62 -32.72 -3.07
N ALA A 552 11.68 -31.79 -2.99
CA ALA A 552 11.00 -31.27 -4.18
C ALA A 552 11.83 -30.12 -4.76
N GLN A 553 12.57 -30.43 -5.82
CA GLN A 553 13.42 -29.61 -6.71
C GLN A 553 13.46 -28.09 -6.41
N SER A 554 14.65 -27.57 -6.07
CA SER A 554 14.95 -26.17 -5.68
C SER A 554 14.29 -25.09 -6.55
N THR A 555 14.02 -25.37 -7.82
CA THR A 555 13.38 -24.46 -8.77
C THR A 555 11.88 -24.30 -8.51
N ILE A 556 11.17 -25.37 -8.11
CA ILE A 556 9.74 -25.32 -7.77
C ILE A 556 9.56 -24.36 -6.60
N ILE A 557 10.29 -24.59 -5.51
CA ILE A 557 10.19 -23.77 -4.30
C ILE A 557 10.54 -22.31 -4.60
N GLU A 558 11.54 -22.07 -5.46
CA GLU A 558 11.91 -20.71 -5.87
C GLU A 558 10.82 -20.04 -6.71
N THR A 559 10.28 -20.70 -7.74
CA THR A 559 9.16 -20.19 -8.56
C THR A 559 7.91 -19.94 -7.71
N LEU A 560 7.64 -20.83 -6.74
CA LEU A 560 6.58 -20.64 -5.75
C LEU A 560 6.83 -19.41 -4.89
N TYR A 561 8.01 -19.22 -4.30
CA TYR A 561 8.29 -17.99 -3.54
C TYR A 561 8.32 -16.74 -4.40
N ARG A 562 8.72 -16.86 -5.67
CA ARG A 562 8.89 -15.76 -6.62
C ARG A 562 7.56 -15.21 -7.12
N TYR A 563 6.61 -16.09 -7.42
CA TYR A 563 5.34 -15.72 -8.05
C TYR A 563 4.12 -16.12 -7.25
N ARG A 564 4.21 -16.67 -6.03
CA ARG A 564 3.01 -17.09 -5.27
C ARG A 564 2.02 -15.95 -5.10
N SER A 565 2.48 -14.76 -4.73
CA SER A 565 1.62 -13.58 -4.61
C SER A 565 1.03 -13.16 -5.96
N ASP A 566 1.85 -13.14 -7.03
CA ASP A 566 1.40 -12.70 -8.35
C ASP A 566 0.50 -13.74 -9.06
N LEU A 567 0.69 -15.04 -8.79
CA LEU A 567 -0.14 -16.15 -9.26
C LEU A 567 -1.43 -16.26 -8.45
N GLU A 568 -1.42 -15.92 -7.16
CA GLU A 568 -2.63 -15.80 -6.34
C GLU A 568 -3.47 -14.62 -6.83
N ILE A 569 -2.83 -13.49 -7.19
CA ILE A 569 -3.48 -12.36 -7.88
C ILE A 569 -4.05 -12.83 -9.24
N LEU A 570 -3.25 -13.47 -10.09
CA LEU A 570 -3.69 -13.92 -11.42
C LEU A 570 -4.82 -14.95 -11.34
N PHE A 571 -4.73 -15.89 -10.39
CA PHE A 571 -5.79 -16.87 -10.13
C PHE A 571 -7.09 -16.19 -9.73
N ASN A 572 -7.05 -15.25 -8.79
CA ASN A 572 -8.21 -14.48 -8.35
C ASN A 572 -8.80 -13.57 -9.45
N VAL A 573 -7.99 -13.15 -10.42
CA VAL A 573 -8.45 -12.37 -11.58
C VAL A 573 -9.17 -13.26 -12.60
N ILE A 574 -8.71 -14.51 -12.78
CA ILE A 574 -9.32 -15.47 -13.69
C ILE A 574 -10.59 -16.06 -13.08
N ASP A 575 -10.58 -16.34 -11.77
CA ASP A 575 -11.73 -16.76 -10.96
C ASP A 575 -12.68 -15.55 -10.74
N ALA A 576 -13.35 -15.14 -11.81
CA ALA A 576 -14.19 -13.97 -11.89
C ALA A 576 -15.50 -14.13 -11.11
N ASP A 577 -15.95 -15.37 -10.91
CA ASP A 577 -17.08 -15.69 -10.03
C ASP A 577 -16.67 -15.94 -8.57
N HIS A 578 -15.37 -15.93 -8.28
CA HIS A 578 -14.76 -16.09 -6.97
C HIS A 578 -15.15 -17.40 -6.27
N SER A 579 -15.34 -18.47 -7.05
CA SER A 579 -15.68 -19.79 -6.54
C SER A 579 -14.51 -20.51 -5.88
N GLY A 580 -13.28 -19.99 -6.03
CA GLY A 580 -12.04 -20.62 -5.58
C GLY A 580 -11.56 -21.72 -6.53
N LEU A 581 -12.20 -21.86 -7.69
CA LEU A 581 -11.93 -22.80 -8.75
C LEU A 581 -12.05 -22.06 -10.08
N ILE A 582 -11.05 -22.17 -10.95
CA ILE A 582 -11.16 -21.58 -12.28
C ILE A 582 -11.98 -22.54 -13.15
N SER A 583 -13.15 -22.10 -13.58
CA SER A 583 -13.97 -22.85 -14.54
C SER A 583 -13.33 -22.85 -15.93
N ARG A 584 -13.73 -23.81 -16.76
CA ARG A 584 -13.28 -23.91 -18.16
C ARG A 584 -13.60 -22.63 -18.95
N GLU A 585 -14.77 -22.05 -18.69
CA GLU A 585 -15.25 -20.84 -19.34
C GLU A 585 -14.38 -19.62 -18.99
N GLU A 586 -14.00 -19.47 -17.71
CA GLU A 586 -13.13 -18.40 -17.22
C GLU A 586 -11.70 -18.51 -17.75
N PHE A 587 -11.15 -19.73 -17.76
CA PHE A 587 -9.82 -19.98 -18.31
C PHE A 587 -9.77 -19.67 -19.82
N CYS A 588 -10.78 -20.12 -20.57
CA CYS A 588 -10.85 -19.93 -22.02
C CYS A 588 -11.03 -18.45 -22.39
N ALA A 589 -11.85 -17.72 -21.65
CA ALA A 589 -12.01 -16.27 -21.82
C ALA A 589 -10.68 -15.52 -21.59
N THR A 590 -9.93 -15.91 -20.57
CA THR A 590 -8.63 -15.31 -20.28
C THR A 590 -7.59 -15.67 -21.35
N TRP A 591 -7.55 -16.91 -21.82
CA TRP A 591 -6.53 -17.37 -22.77
C TRP A 591 -6.71 -16.82 -24.19
N LYS A 592 -7.95 -16.57 -24.61
CA LYS A 592 -8.26 -15.88 -25.88
C LYS A 592 -7.67 -14.47 -25.92
N LEU A 593 -7.56 -13.80 -24.77
CA LEU A 593 -6.87 -12.50 -24.64
C LEU A 593 -5.36 -12.62 -24.86
N PHE A 594 -4.75 -13.65 -24.27
CA PHE A 594 -3.31 -13.90 -24.38
C PHE A 594 -2.89 -14.21 -25.83
N SER A 595 -3.68 -15.02 -26.55
CA SER A 595 -3.41 -15.41 -27.95
C SER A 595 -3.43 -14.23 -28.91
N SER A 596 -4.37 -13.28 -28.72
CA SER A 596 -4.48 -12.07 -29.54
C SER A 596 -3.26 -11.15 -29.38
N HIS A 597 -2.74 -11.00 -28.15
CA HIS A 597 -1.60 -10.12 -27.86
C HIS A 597 -0.26 -10.64 -28.41
N TYR A 598 0.04 -11.93 -28.24
CA TYR A 598 1.34 -12.49 -28.65
C TYR A 598 1.38 -12.94 -30.11
N SER A 599 0.30 -12.71 -30.88
CA SER A 599 0.16 -13.18 -32.26
C SER A 599 0.44 -14.69 -32.41
N VAL A 600 0.07 -15.47 -31.39
CA VAL A 600 0.18 -16.93 -31.41
C VAL A 600 -1.22 -17.47 -31.69
N PRO A 601 -1.52 -17.94 -32.91
CA PRO A 601 -2.82 -18.54 -33.20
C PRO A 601 -2.92 -19.87 -32.45
N ILE A 602 -3.85 -19.93 -31.49
CA ILE A 602 -4.15 -21.13 -30.72
C ILE A 602 -5.61 -21.49 -30.99
N ASP A 603 -5.85 -22.74 -31.37
CA ASP A 603 -7.19 -23.26 -31.64
C ASP A 603 -7.93 -23.59 -30.33
N ASP A 604 -9.26 -23.48 -30.30
CA ASP A 604 -10.08 -23.76 -29.11
C ASP A 604 -9.87 -25.20 -28.60
N SER A 605 -9.49 -26.13 -29.49
CA SER A 605 -9.10 -27.50 -29.16
C SER A 605 -7.81 -27.61 -28.32
N GLN A 606 -6.85 -26.69 -28.52
CA GLN A 606 -5.59 -26.66 -27.77
C GLN A 606 -5.77 -26.05 -26.39
N VAL A 607 -6.69 -25.09 -26.24
CA VAL A 607 -7.09 -24.54 -24.93
C VAL A 607 -7.79 -25.61 -24.10
N ASP A 608 -8.67 -26.38 -24.72
CA ASP A 608 -9.34 -27.52 -24.08
C ASP A 608 -8.38 -28.64 -23.65
N GLU A 609 -7.35 -28.89 -24.45
CA GLU A 609 -6.26 -29.79 -24.08
C GLU A 609 -5.47 -29.24 -22.89
N LEU A 610 -5.19 -27.93 -22.87
CA LEU A 610 -4.50 -27.27 -21.76
C LEU A 610 -5.29 -27.37 -20.45
N VAL A 611 -6.58 -27.03 -20.46
CA VAL A 611 -7.47 -27.12 -19.30
C VAL A 611 -7.52 -28.55 -18.76
N LYS A 612 -7.67 -29.56 -19.64
CA LYS A 612 -7.65 -30.98 -19.27
C LYS A 612 -6.30 -31.46 -18.73
N THR A 613 -5.21 -30.79 -19.09
CA THR A 613 -3.86 -31.11 -18.62
C THR A 613 -3.58 -30.44 -17.26
N MET A 614 -4.22 -29.31 -16.99
CA MET A 614 -4.11 -28.55 -15.75
C MET A 614 -5.00 -29.11 -14.64
N ASP A 615 -6.21 -29.55 -14.97
CA ASP A 615 -7.15 -30.24 -14.09
C ASP A 615 -6.65 -31.67 -13.79
N LEU A 616 -5.87 -31.81 -12.71
CA LEU A 616 -5.22 -33.06 -12.32
C LEU A 616 -6.19 -34.01 -11.62
N ASN A 617 -7.16 -33.45 -10.91
CA ASN A 617 -8.14 -34.20 -10.13
C ASN A 617 -9.36 -34.62 -10.99
N LYS A 618 -9.50 -34.06 -12.19
CA LYS A 618 -10.56 -34.30 -13.19
C LYS A 618 -11.95 -33.89 -12.74
N ASP A 619 -12.05 -32.86 -11.90
CA ASP A 619 -13.32 -32.33 -11.41
C ASP A 619 -13.97 -31.33 -12.39
N GLY A 620 -13.29 -31.00 -13.50
CA GLY A 620 -13.76 -30.10 -14.54
C GLY A 620 -13.45 -28.63 -14.27
N SER A 621 -12.75 -28.32 -13.18
CA SER A 621 -12.29 -26.98 -12.81
C SER A 621 -10.80 -27.02 -12.44
N ILE A 622 -10.16 -25.86 -12.33
CA ILE A 622 -8.73 -25.78 -11.99
C ILE A 622 -8.61 -25.12 -10.61
N ASP A 623 -8.16 -25.88 -9.61
CA ASP A 623 -7.90 -25.33 -8.28
C ASP A 623 -6.57 -24.55 -8.24
N PHE A 624 -6.36 -23.75 -7.17
CA PHE A 624 -5.15 -22.93 -7.06
C PHE A 624 -3.84 -23.74 -7.10
N ASN A 625 -3.81 -24.95 -6.52
CA ASN A 625 -2.63 -25.81 -6.54
C ASN A 625 -2.38 -26.41 -7.93
N GLU A 626 -3.44 -26.70 -8.68
CA GLU A 626 -3.40 -27.17 -10.06
C GLU A 626 -2.91 -26.08 -11.01
N PHE A 627 -3.47 -24.87 -10.89
CA PHE A 627 -3.03 -23.68 -11.60
C PHE A 627 -1.54 -23.43 -11.37
N LEU A 628 -1.09 -23.48 -10.12
CA LEU A 628 0.28 -23.27 -9.70
C LEU A 628 1.25 -24.37 -10.17
N LYS A 629 0.79 -25.62 -10.33
CA LYS A 629 1.57 -26.71 -10.95
C LYS A 629 1.70 -26.53 -12.46
N ALA A 630 0.71 -25.96 -13.14
CA ALA A 630 0.76 -25.74 -14.58
C ALA A 630 1.86 -24.75 -14.99
N PHE A 631 1.97 -23.63 -14.26
CA PHE A 631 3.03 -22.63 -14.47
C PHE A 631 4.44 -23.19 -14.25
N TYR A 632 4.58 -24.20 -13.37
CA TYR A 632 5.86 -24.89 -13.17
C TYR A 632 6.32 -25.68 -14.40
N VAL A 633 5.41 -26.33 -15.13
CA VAL A 633 5.73 -27.14 -16.32
C VAL A 633 6.19 -26.25 -17.47
N VAL A 634 5.54 -25.10 -17.68
CA VAL A 634 5.88 -24.14 -18.73
C VAL A 634 7.27 -23.55 -18.54
N HIS A 635 7.61 -23.14 -17.30
CA HIS A 635 8.92 -22.54 -17.01
C HIS A 635 10.09 -23.52 -17.22
N LYS A 636 9.87 -24.82 -16.95
CA LYS A 636 10.86 -25.87 -17.21
C LYS A 636 11.05 -26.12 -18.71
N TYR A 637 10.01 -25.90 -19.52
CA TYR A 637 10.03 -26.11 -20.97
C TYR A 637 10.75 -24.97 -21.72
N GLU A 638 10.69 -23.73 -21.22
CA GLU A 638 11.43 -22.60 -21.79
C GLU A 638 12.95 -22.68 -21.52
N ILE A 639 13.34 -23.17 -20.34
CA ILE A 639 14.76 -23.37 -19.98
C ILE A 639 15.39 -24.46 -20.86
N MET A 640 14.64 -25.50 -21.23
CA MET A 640 15.14 -26.56 -22.13
C MET A 640 15.23 -26.15 -23.61
N LYS A 641 14.68 -25.00 -24.01
CA LYS A 641 14.81 -24.44 -25.37
C LYS A 641 15.95 -23.42 -25.51
N SER A 642 16.57 -23.02 -24.40
CA SER A 642 17.64 -22.02 -24.35
C SER A 642 19.04 -22.61 -24.07
N ASP A 643 19.13 -23.93 -23.86
CA ASP A 643 20.34 -24.76 -24.03
C ASP A 643 20.32 -25.41 -25.43
#